data_AF-A0A3Q0E4V7-F1
#
_entry.id   AF-A0A3Q0E4V7-F1
#
_cell.length_a   1.000
_cell.length_b   1.000
_cell.length_c   1.000
_cell.angle_alpha   90.00
_cell.angle_beta   90.00
_cell.angle_gamma   90.00
#
_symmetry.space_group_name_H-M   'P 1'
#
loop_
_entity.id
_entity.type
_entity.pdbx_description
1 polymer ?
#
loop_
_entity_poly.entity_id
_entity_poly.type
_entity_poly.pdbx_seq_one_letter_code
_entity_poly.pdbx_strand_id
1 'polypeptide(L)'
;VYRTPSPELDALVAGRLRPPGDFVGATRRALGALDTALRARGGRLGPRVLKTVKGGSSGRGTALRGGCDAELVIFLDCFKSYEDQRTRRVEILSEMQALLESWWQDPVPGLSLEFPEQDMSGVLKFRLVSTDLENWMDVSLVPAFDVLGHLSSDVKPDPQVYSTLLHSGSPGGEHAACFAELRRNFVNTRPAKLKNLILLVKHWYRQVCPQGPRKETPPSVYALELLTIFAWEQGCGKDAFSLAQGLRTVLGLVQHYQQLCVFWTINYGFGDPAVGQFLREQLKRPRPVILDPADPTWDVGNGAAWCWDLLAQEARSCYDHPCFLQGAGGPVQPWEGPGLPPAGGSGLSHPILRDLHQKSPEDSKSLCAVYPRAGSKPHSCPASRDSRAASNTPSKLGLALELSQIPTKELDRFIQDHLKPSPQFQEQVKKAVDVILRCLREKCVHKASTVSKGGSFGRGTDLRGGSDAELVVFLNCFTDYKDQRTRRAEILDEMRAQLESWWQGQVPGLSLTFPEQNVPGVLQFQLESTALESWMDVSLLPAFDAVGLLNPGAKPNPQIYSRLLHSGCEGGEHAACFSKLRRNFMNTRPAKLKNLLLLVKHWYHRVATQNKGEQLACGASLPPVYALELLTIFAWEQGCGKDRFNIAEGLRTVLGLVQQNQQLCVYWTVNYGMEDPTLRTHLLGQLRKARPLVLDPADPTWNVGQGSWELLAQEAAALETQACLVNRDGTPVQPWDVMPALLHQTPATDLDKFISQFLQPDRQFLAQVNKAVDTICSFLRENCFRDSAIKVIKVVKGGSSAKGTALRGRSDADLVVFLSCFGQFTEQGNRRAEIISEIRAQLEECQQKRQFEVKFEVSKWENPRVLSFSLTSKTMLDHSVDFDVLPAFDALGQLVPGSRPSSRVYADLIHSYSNAGEYSTCFTELQRDFIISRPTKLKSLIRLVKHWYRQCNKMPKGRGSLPPQHGLELLTVYAWEQGGQDSQFNMAEGFRTVLELVTQYRQLCIYWTIYYNTEDKIVQDFLKLQLQKPRPIILDPADPTGNLGHNARWDLLAREAAACMSSLCCTGKDGTPVQPWPVKVAV
;
A
#
# COMPACT_ATOMS: atom_id res chain seq x y z
N VAL A 1 -21.24 -13.93 24.52
CA VAL A 1 -20.47 -12.71 24.87
C VAL A 1 -20.43 -12.47 26.37
N TYR A 2 -21.56 -12.52 27.08
CA TYR A 2 -21.66 -12.13 28.49
C TYR A 2 -20.72 -12.86 29.47
N ARG A 3 -20.42 -14.14 29.23
CA ARG A 3 -19.50 -14.92 30.08
C ARG A 3 -18.02 -14.63 29.84
N THR A 4 -17.68 -13.84 28.82
CA THR A 4 -16.29 -13.57 28.44
C THR A 4 -15.80 -12.31 29.15
N PRO A 5 -14.70 -12.35 29.91
CA PRO A 5 -14.11 -11.16 30.53
C PRO A 5 -13.75 -10.08 29.50
N SER A 6 -13.86 -8.81 29.88
CA SER A 6 -13.56 -7.67 28.99
C SER A 6 -12.21 -7.74 28.25
N PRO A 7 -11.09 -8.22 28.84
CA PRO A 7 -9.80 -8.31 28.14
C PRO A 7 -9.74 -9.46 27.12
N GLU A 8 -10.61 -10.46 27.25
CA GLU A 8 -10.62 -11.67 26.42
C GLU A 8 -11.55 -11.57 25.20
N LEU A 9 -12.28 -10.45 25.05
CA LEU A 9 -13.17 -10.24 23.91
C LEU A 9 -12.42 -10.29 22.57
N ASP A 10 -11.17 -9.80 22.51
CA ASP A 10 -10.34 -9.90 21.31
C ASP A 10 -10.08 -11.37 20.92
N ALA A 11 -9.84 -12.26 21.91
CA ALA A 11 -9.65 -13.68 21.70
C ALA A 11 -10.96 -14.39 21.28
N LEU A 12 -12.09 -14.00 21.87
CA LEU A 12 -13.42 -14.49 21.47
C LEU A 12 -13.71 -14.19 19.99
N VAL A 13 -13.46 -12.95 19.55
CA VAL A 13 -13.66 -12.58 18.14
C VAL A 13 -12.76 -13.41 17.22
N ALA A 14 -11.48 -13.53 17.56
CA ALA A 14 -10.50 -14.24 16.75
C ALA A 14 -10.80 -15.75 16.64
N GLY A 15 -11.18 -16.40 17.75
CA GLY A 15 -11.35 -17.84 17.81
C GLY A 15 -12.76 -18.36 17.48
N ARG A 16 -13.81 -17.55 17.68
CA ARG A 16 -15.20 -18.05 17.60
C ARG A 16 -16.13 -17.29 16.66
N LEU A 17 -15.85 -16.03 16.33
CA LEU A 17 -16.78 -15.22 15.54
C LEU A 17 -16.42 -15.12 14.06
N ARG A 18 -15.15 -15.33 13.70
CA ARG A 18 -14.69 -15.29 12.31
C ARG A 18 -15.05 -16.59 11.58
N PRO A 19 -15.57 -16.52 10.34
CA PRO A 19 -15.82 -17.71 9.54
C PRO A 19 -14.51 -18.47 9.27
N PRO A 20 -14.54 -19.82 9.18
CA PRO A 20 -13.39 -20.62 8.79
C PRO A 20 -12.84 -20.22 7.42
N GLY A 21 -11.51 -20.23 7.27
CA GLY A 21 -10.84 -19.87 6.02
C GLY A 21 -11.27 -20.72 4.83
N ASP A 22 -11.48 -22.02 5.05
CA ASP A 22 -11.88 -22.97 4.02
C ASP A 22 -13.30 -22.70 3.51
N PHE A 23 -14.25 -22.43 4.41
CA PHE A 23 -15.62 -22.06 4.05
C PHE A 23 -15.67 -20.75 3.25
N VAL A 24 -14.90 -19.74 3.67
CA VAL A 24 -14.78 -18.46 2.93
C VAL A 24 -14.13 -18.68 1.56
N GLY A 25 -13.14 -19.58 1.48
CA GLY A 25 -12.49 -19.95 0.23
C GLY A 25 -13.45 -20.65 -0.74
N ALA A 26 -14.20 -21.64 -0.26
CA ALA A 26 -15.18 -22.40 -1.04
C ALA A 26 -16.30 -21.51 -1.57
N THR A 27 -16.95 -20.72 -0.70
CA THR A 27 -18.02 -19.80 -1.09
C THR A 27 -17.53 -18.72 -2.05
N ARG A 28 -16.29 -18.21 -1.87
CA ARG A 28 -15.68 -17.26 -2.82
C ARG A 28 -15.48 -17.86 -4.21
N ARG A 29 -15.04 -19.12 -4.29
CA ARG A 29 -14.89 -19.85 -5.57
C ARG A 29 -16.25 -20.08 -6.22
N ALA A 30 -17.24 -20.55 -5.46
CA ALA A 30 -18.61 -20.75 -5.94
C ALA A 30 -19.20 -19.47 -6.54
N LEU A 31 -19.20 -18.36 -5.79
CA LEU A 31 -19.69 -17.07 -6.29
C LEU A 31 -18.87 -16.52 -7.46
N GLY A 32 -17.59 -16.89 -7.58
CA GLY A 32 -16.74 -16.53 -8.72
C GLY A 32 -17.07 -17.34 -9.98
N ALA A 33 -17.42 -18.62 -9.83
CA ALA A 33 -17.89 -19.47 -10.91
C ALA A 33 -19.27 -19.01 -11.41
N LEU A 34 -20.18 -18.68 -10.48
CA LEU A 34 -21.49 -18.12 -10.82
C LEU A 34 -21.37 -16.79 -11.59
N ASP A 35 -20.51 -15.87 -11.13
CA ASP A 35 -20.19 -14.63 -11.84
C ASP A 35 -19.66 -14.89 -13.26
N THR A 36 -18.83 -15.92 -13.44
CA THR A 36 -18.29 -16.30 -14.75
C THR A 36 -19.39 -16.84 -15.67
N ALA A 37 -20.27 -17.71 -15.15
CA ALA A 37 -21.40 -18.25 -15.89
C ALA A 37 -22.38 -17.16 -16.34
N LEU A 38 -22.69 -16.21 -15.45
CA LEU A 38 -23.54 -15.05 -15.75
C LEU A 38 -22.95 -14.18 -16.86
N ARG A 39 -21.62 -13.97 -16.87
CA ARG A 39 -20.93 -13.18 -17.92
C ARG A 39 -20.81 -13.92 -19.25
N ALA A 40 -20.66 -15.24 -19.24
CA ALA A 40 -20.47 -16.05 -20.44
C ALA A 40 -21.69 -16.10 -21.36
N ARG A 41 -22.91 -15.98 -20.81
CA ARG A 41 -24.17 -15.97 -21.59
C ARG A 41 -24.39 -14.69 -22.41
N GLY A 42 -23.80 -13.57 -21.99
CA GLY A 42 -24.05 -12.20 -22.50
C GLY A 42 -23.60 -11.90 -23.94
N GLY A 43 -23.48 -12.91 -24.79
CA GLY A 43 -23.08 -12.77 -26.20
C GLY A 43 -23.92 -13.55 -27.20
N ARG A 44 -24.91 -14.35 -26.77
CA ARG A 44 -25.67 -15.18 -27.73
C ARG A 44 -27.20 -15.06 -27.73
N LEU A 45 -27.89 -14.51 -26.71
CA LEU A 45 -29.36 -14.24 -26.74
C LEU A 45 -29.95 -13.49 -25.51
N GLY A 46 -29.15 -12.94 -24.57
CA GLY A 46 -29.66 -12.28 -23.34
C GLY A 46 -28.85 -11.04 -22.91
N PRO A 47 -29.31 -10.29 -21.89
CA PRO A 47 -28.71 -9.00 -21.47
C PRO A 47 -27.26 -9.17 -21.00
N ARG A 48 -26.39 -8.23 -21.36
CA ARG A 48 -24.95 -8.31 -21.09
C ARG A 48 -24.66 -7.81 -19.68
N VAL A 49 -23.89 -8.59 -18.94
CA VAL A 49 -23.34 -8.18 -17.64
C VAL A 49 -22.20 -7.19 -17.84
N LEU A 50 -22.40 -5.94 -17.40
CA LEU A 50 -21.40 -4.87 -17.42
C LEU A 50 -20.34 -5.07 -16.33
N LYS A 51 -20.79 -5.25 -15.09
CA LYS A 51 -19.95 -5.48 -13.91
C LYS A 51 -20.73 -6.24 -12.84
N THR A 52 -20.01 -6.83 -11.89
CA THR A 52 -20.60 -7.51 -10.74
C THR A 52 -19.93 -7.06 -9.46
N VAL A 53 -20.71 -6.82 -8.42
CA VAL A 53 -20.24 -6.32 -7.12
C VAL A 53 -20.73 -7.24 -6.02
N LYS A 54 -19.82 -7.61 -5.12
CA LYS A 54 -20.15 -8.40 -3.93
C LYS A 54 -20.48 -7.47 -2.77
N GLY A 55 -21.77 -7.35 -2.45
CA GLY A 55 -22.32 -6.71 -1.25
C GLY A 55 -22.61 -7.71 -0.14
N GLY A 56 -23.60 -7.41 0.71
CA GLY A 56 -23.88 -8.19 1.92
C GLY A 56 -22.75 -8.14 2.96
N SER A 57 -22.92 -8.83 4.09
CA SER A 57 -21.89 -8.87 5.13
C SER A 57 -20.58 -9.50 4.65
N SER A 58 -20.66 -10.48 3.75
CA SER A 58 -19.47 -11.05 3.09
C SER A 58 -18.70 -9.99 2.28
N GLY A 59 -19.39 -9.17 1.49
CA GLY A 59 -18.79 -8.11 0.68
C GLY A 59 -18.21 -6.97 1.51
N ARG A 60 -18.93 -6.57 2.58
CA ARG A 60 -18.54 -5.52 3.54
C ARG A 60 -17.41 -5.95 4.49
N GLY A 61 -17.06 -7.24 4.51
CA GLY A 61 -16.00 -7.78 5.38
C GLY A 61 -16.43 -7.96 6.83
N THR A 62 -17.72 -8.17 7.07
CA THR A 62 -18.36 -8.29 8.40
C THR A 62 -19.14 -9.62 8.56
N ALA A 63 -18.80 -10.65 7.79
CA ALA A 63 -19.42 -11.97 7.87
C ALA A 63 -19.08 -12.69 9.20
N LEU A 64 -20.08 -13.34 9.80
CA LEU A 64 -19.95 -14.12 11.04
C LEU A 64 -19.86 -15.63 10.76
N ARG A 65 -19.19 -16.36 11.66
CA ARG A 65 -19.25 -17.83 11.73
C ARG A 65 -20.69 -18.30 12.02
N GLY A 66 -21.08 -19.46 11.52
CA GLY A 66 -22.41 -20.03 11.79
C GLY A 66 -23.54 -19.28 11.11
N GLY A 67 -23.33 -18.90 9.85
CA GLY A 67 -24.32 -18.18 9.03
C GLY A 67 -23.92 -16.76 8.69
N CYS A 68 -23.88 -16.39 7.42
CA CYS A 68 -23.68 -15.03 6.93
C CYS A 68 -24.49 -14.74 5.67
N ASP A 69 -24.57 -13.48 5.26
CA ASP A 69 -25.22 -13.05 4.03
C ASP A 69 -24.21 -12.53 3.00
N ALA A 70 -24.50 -12.77 1.73
CA ALA A 70 -23.79 -12.19 0.60
C ALA A 70 -24.80 -11.64 -0.40
N GLU A 71 -24.49 -10.49 -0.98
CA GLU A 71 -25.28 -9.91 -2.06
C GLU A 71 -24.42 -9.93 -3.31
N LEU A 72 -24.89 -10.53 -4.39
CA LEU A 72 -24.21 -10.49 -5.68
C LEU A 72 -25.01 -9.58 -6.60
N VAL A 73 -24.55 -8.34 -6.71
CA VAL A 73 -25.17 -7.32 -7.55
C VAL A 73 -24.66 -7.44 -8.98
N ILE A 74 -25.57 -7.57 -9.92
CA ILE A 74 -25.27 -7.76 -11.34
C ILE A 74 -25.74 -6.53 -12.10
N PHE A 75 -24.79 -5.78 -12.64
CA PHE A 75 -25.09 -4.60 -13.43
C PHE A 75 -25.29 -5.01 -14.89
N LEU A 76 -26.47 -4.72 -15.42
CA LEU A 76 -26.86 -5.13 -16.77
C LEU A 76 -26.91 -3.93 -17.71
N ASP A 77 -26.49 -4.14 -18.95
CA ASP A 77 -26.50 -3.12 -19.99
C ASP A 77 -27.90 -2.71 -20.43
N CYS A 78 -28.88 -3.57 -20.18
CA CYS A 78 -30.26 -3.42 -20.58
C CYS A 78 -31.06 -2.44 -19.71
N PHE A 79 -30.52 -2.04 -18.55
CA PHE A 79 -31.08 -0.95 -17.74
C PHE A 79 -30.41 0.37 -18.10
N LYS A 80 -31.19 1.37 -18.51
CA LYS A 80 -30.72 2.73 -18.83
C LYS A 80 -31.22 3.75 -17.81
N SER A 81 -32.20 3.39 -16.99
CA SER A 81 -32.77 4.20 -15.92
C SER A 81 -33.09 3.36 -14.68
N TYR A 82 -33.39 4.02 -13.56
CA TYR A 82 -33.93 3.35 -12.36
C TYR A 82 -35.29 2.67 -12.64
N GLU A 83 -36.12 3.27 -13.50
CA GLU A 83 -37.45 2.74 -13.87
C GLU A 83 -37.36 1.48 -14.73
N ASP A 84 -36.36 1.39 -15.62
CA ASP A 84 -36.09 0.19 -16.42
C ASP A 84 -35.77 -1.01 -15.52
N GLN A 85 -35.04 -0.77 -14.44
CA GLN A 85 -34.72 -1.81 -13.47
C GLN A 85 -35.99 -2.33 -12.79
N ARG A 86 -36.98 -1.48 -12.49
CA ARG A 86 -38.24 -1.88 -11.86
C ARG A 86 -39.10 -2.70 -12.82
N THR A 87 -39.25 -2.24 -14.07
CA THR A 87 -40.14 -2.85 -15.07
C THR A 87 -39.67 -4.22 -15.52
N ARG A 88 -38.36 -4.41 -15.69
CA ARG A 88 -37.77 -5.65 -16.23
C ARG A 88 -37.24 -6.60 -15.16
N ARG A 89 -37.34 -6.25 -13.87
CA ARG A 89 -36.76 -7.02 -12.75
C ARG A 89 -37.20 -8.48 -12.74
N VAL A 90 -38.51 -8.72 -12.90
CA VAL A 90 -39.12 -10.05 -12.77
C VAL A 90 -38.67 -10.98 -13.90
N GLU A 91 -38.68 -10.47 -15.14
CA GLU A 91 -38.19 -11.19 -16.33
C GLU A 91 -36.72 -11.61 -16.14
N ILE A 92 -35.86 -10.66 -15.76
CA ILE A 92 -34.43 -10.90 -15.55
C ILE A 92 -34.16 -11.91 -14.43
N LEU A 93 -34.90 -11.84 -13.34
CA LEU A 93 -34.74 -12.79 -12.23
C LEU A 93 -35.18 -14.21 -12.61
N SER A 94 -36.24 -14.34 -13.42
CA SER A 94 -36.65 -15.64 -13.96
C SER A 94 -35.57 -16.24 -14.85
N GLU A 95 -34.92 -15.44 -15.70
CA GLU A 95 -33.79 -15.90 -16.51
C GLU A 95 -32.55 -16.29 -15.69
N MET A 96 -32.29 -15.54 -14.61
CA MET A 96 -31.18 -15.81 -13.70
C MET A 96 -31.42 -17.08 -12.87
N GLN A 97 -32.67 -17.38 -12.53
CA GLN A 97 -33.03 -18.61 -11.82
C GLN A 97 -32.70 -19.85 -12.66
N ALA A 98 -33.11 -19.87 -13.93
CA ALA A 98 -32.77 -20.97 -14.85
C ALA A 98 -31.24 -21.16 -15.00
N LEU A 99 -30.47 -20.06 -14.99
CA LEU A 99 -29.01 -20.12 -15.02
C LEU A 99 -28.40 -20.65 -13.74
N LEU A 100 -28.96 -20.28 -12.59
CA LEU A 100 -28.50 -20.74 -11.29
C LEU A 100 -28.69 -22.26 -11.17
N GLU A 101 -29.83 -22.78 -11.63
CA GLU A 101 -30.11 -24.21 -11.70
C GLU A 101 -29.16 -24.95 -12.67
N SER A 102 -28.84 -24.36 -13.82
CA SER A 102 -27.86 -24.91 -14.75
C SER A 102 -26.42 -24.84 -14.23
N TRP A 103 -26.07 -23.78 -13.49
CA TRP A 103 -24.73 -23.57 -12.95
C TRP A 103 -24.39 -24.61 -11.88
N TRP A 104 -25.37 -25.06 -11.11
CA TRP A 104 -25.16 -26.02 -10.03
C TRP A 104 -25.09 -27.50 -10.48
N GLN A 105 -24.99 -27.77 -11.79
CA GLN A 105 -24.81 -29.13 -12.32
C GLN A 105 -23.39 -29.69 -12.04
N ASP A 106 -22.40 -28.84 -11.76
CA ASP A 106 -21.05 -29.22 -11.31
C ASP A 106 -20.77 -28.58 -9.93
N PRO A 107 -21.15 -29.24 -8.83
CA PRO A 107 -21.13 -28.64 -7.51
C PRO A 107 -19.71 -28.40 -7.01
N VAL A 108 -19.49 -27.24 -6.38
CA VAL A 108 -18.18 -26.93 -5.78
C VAL A 108 -17.94 -27.88 -4.59
N PRO A 109 -16.82 -28.64 -4.58
CA PRO A 109 -16.54 -29.57 -3.49
C PRO A 109 -16.58 -28.88 -2.12
N GLY A 110 -17.32 -29.46 -1.18
CA GLY A 110 -17.48 -28.95 0.19
C GLY A 110 -18.66 -27.99 0.40
N LEU A 111 -19.52 -27.78 -0.59
CA LEU A 111 -20.75 -26.98 -0.45
C LEU A 111 -21.98 -27.69 -1.02
N SER A 112 -23.13 -27.55 -0.37
CA SER A 112 -24.46 -27.85 -0.89
C SER A 112 -25.24 -26.57 -1.18
N LEU A 113 -26.20 -26.63 -2.11
CA LEU A 113 -27.08 -25.53 -2.48
C LEU A 113 -28.50 -25.82 -1.98
N GLU A 114 -29.09 -24.88 -1.28
CA GLU A 114 -30.47 -24.90 -0.82
C GLU A 114 -31.22 -23.68 -1.36
N PHE A 115 -32.49 -23.87 -1.69
CA PHE A 115 -33.38 -22.78 -2.10
C PHE A 115 -34.38 -22.50 -0.98
N PRO A 116 -34.29 -21.37 -0.27
CA PRO A 116 -35.35 -20.95 0.64
C PRO A 116 -36.60 -20.57 -0.16
N GLU A 117 -37.77 -20.53 0.51
CA GLU A 117 -39.00 -20.00 -0.08
C GLU A 117 -38.72 -18.61 -0.69
N GLN A 118 -38.94 -18.49 -1.99
CA GLN A 118 -38.76 -17.23 -2.69
C GLN A 118 -39.94 -16.33 -2.34
N ASP A 119 -39.63 -15.22 -1.69
CA ASP A 119 -40.58 -14.15 -1.46
C ASP A 119 -40.79 -13.37 -2.77
N MET A 120 -41.99 -12.85 -3.03
CA MET A 120 -42.34 -12.11 -4.27
C MET A 120 -41.62 -10.75 -4.39
N SER A 121 -40.59 -10.50 -3.58
CA SER A 121 -39.91 -9.23 -3.33
C SER A 121 -38.80 -8.88 -4.33
N GLY A 122 -38.71 -9.57 -5.48
CA GLY A 122 -37.82 -9.18 -6.58
C GLY A 122 -36.32 -9.38 -6.29
N VAL A 123 -35.97 -10.44 -5.55
CA VAL A 123 -34.58 -10.88 -5.31
C VAL A 123 -34.54 -12.40 -5.39
N LEU A 124 -33.60 -12.96 -6.15
CA LEU A 124 -33.39 -14.42 -6.20
C LEU A 124 -32.46 -14.83 -5.06
N LYS A 125 -32.97 -15.63 -4.11
CA LYS A 125 -32.20 -16.06 -2.94
C LYS A 125 -31.82 -17.52 -3.02
N PHE A 126 -30.61 -17.85 -2.63
CA PHE A 126 -30.17 -19.24 -2.45
C PHE A 126 -29.16 -19.32 -1.33
N ARG A 127 -28.97 -20.50 -0.76
CA ARG A 127 -28.08 -20.72 0.37
C ARG A 127 -27.00 -21.72 0.01
N LEU A 128 -25.75 -21.35 0.29
CA LEU A 128 -24.60 -22.24 0.20
C LEU A 128 -24.28 -22.76 1.60
N VAL A 129 -24.40 -24.07 1.83
CA VAL A 129 -24.15 -24.70 3.13
C VAL A 129 -22.87 -25.53 3.07
N SER A 130 -22.05 -25.44 4.10
CA SER A 130 -20.88 -26.30 4.29
C SER A 130 -21.30 -27.75 4.53
N THR A 131 -20.50 -28.71 4.10
CA THR A 131 -20.77 -30.15 4.32
C THR A 131 -20.83 -30.55 5.81
N ASP A 132 -20.20 -29.78 6.69
CA ASP A 132 -20.28 -29.96 8.15
C ASP A 132 -21.56 -29.39 8.78
N LEU A 133 -22.40 -28.71 7.98
CA LEU A 133 -23.61 -27.97 8.37
C LEU A 133 -23.37 -26.89 9.45
N GLU A 134 -22.11 -26.60 9.80
CA GLU A 134 -21.77 -25.60 10.81
C GLU A 134 -21.81 -24.19 10.24
N ASN A 135 -21.64 -24.03 8.93
CA ASN A 135 -21.53 -22.72 8.28
C ASN A 135 -22.38 -22.67 7.01
N TRP A 136 -23.13 -21.58 6.84
CA TRP A 136 -23.90 -21.31 5.63
C TRP A 136 -23.79 -19.86 5.21
N MET A 137 -24.07 -19.59 3.93
CA MET A 137 -24.10 -18.27 3.33
C MET A 137 -25.41 -18.10 2.55
N ASP A 138 -26.26 -17.18 3.02
CA ASP A 138 -27.46 -16.74 2.32
C ASP A 138 -27.07 -15.73 1.24
N VAL A 139 -27.20 -16.13 -0.02
CA VAL A 139 -26.83 -15.33 -1.19
C VAL A 139 -28.08 -14.72 -1.80
N SER A 140 -28.06 -13.40 -1.98
CA SER A 140 -29.07 -12.63 -2.72
C SER A 140 -28.49 -12.19 -4.06
N LEU A 141 -29.09 -12.63 -5.16
CA LEU A 141 -28.75 -12.21 -6.51
C LEU A 141 -29.63 -11.03 -6.91
N VAL A 142 -29.02 -9.88 -7.21
CA VAL A 142 -29.75 -8.63 -7.42
C VAL A 142 -29.33 -7.95 -8.73
N PRO A 143 -30.21 -7.88 -9.75
CA PRO A 143 -29.94 -7.09 -10.95
C PRO A 143 -30.07 -5.59 -10.66
N ALA A 144 -29.13 -4.78 -11.15
CA ALA A 144 -29.05 -3.35 -10.86
C ALA A 144 -28.67 -2.49 -12.08
N PHE A 145 -29.15 -1.25 -12.09
CA PHE A 145 -28.77 -0.22 -13.07
C PHE A 145 -27.39 0.38 -12.73
N ASP A 146 -26.48 0.46 -13.70
CA ASP A 146 -25.15 1.06 -13.49
C ASP A 146 -25.17 2.58 -13.63
N VAL A 147 -25.77 3.25 -12.65
CA VAL A 147 -25.82 4.72 -12.61
C VAL A 147 -24.45 5.36 -12.31
N LEU A 148 -23.54 4.60 -11.68
CA LEU A 148 -22.26 5.11 -11.21
C LEU A 148 -21.13 4.97 -12.24
N GLY A 149 -21.28 4.09 -13.24
CA GLY A 149 -20.26 3.85 -14.27
C GLY A 149 -18.93 3.33 -13.69
N HIS A 150 -17.81 3.86 -14.21
CA HIS A 150 -16.46 3.57 -13.70
C HIS A 150 -16.07 4.60 -12.63
N LEU A 151 -16.24 4.25 -11.36
CA LEU A 151 -15.79 5.09 -10.24
C LEU A 151 -14.33 4.78 -9.88
N SER A 152 -13.52 5.82 -9.72
CA SER A 152 -12.30 5.78 -8.89
C SER A 152 -12.67 5.90 -7.41
N SER A 153 -11.96 5.20 -6.53
CA SER A 153 -12.32 4.97 -5.10
C SER A 153 -12.51 6.22 -4.23
N ASP A 154 -12.11 7.41 -4.69
CA ASP A 154 -12.03 8.63 -3.87
C ASP A 154 -12.83 9.82 -4.45
N VAL A 155 -13.69 9.60 -5.45
CA VAL A 155 -14.49 10.66 -6.08
C VAL A 155 -15.96 10.54 -5.67
N LYS A 156 -16.50 11.63 -5.12
CA LYS A 156 -17.92 11.76 -4.78
C LYS A 156 -18.78 11.66 -6.06
N PRO A 157 -19.87 10.85 -6.07
CA PRO A 157 -20.77 10.77 -7.21
C PRO A 157 -21.36 12.14 -7.59
N ASP A 158 -21.62 12.34 -8.88
CA ASP A 158 -22.30 13.53 -9.37
C ASP A 158 -23.67 13.68 -8.69
N PRO A 159 -24.03 14.86 -8.14
CA PRO A 159 -25.34 15.08 -7.54
C PRO A 159 -26.53 14.71 -8.43
N GLN A 160 -26.38 14.75 -9.76
CA GLN A 160 -27.39 14.31 -10.72
C GLN A 160 -27.80 12.85 -10.55
N VAL A 161 -26.89 11.99 -10.08
CA VAL A 161 -27.18 10.58 -9.78
C VAL A 161 -28.28 10.44 -8.72
N TYR A 162 -28.25 11.31 -7.71
CA TYR A 162 -29.22 11.29 -6.62
C TYR A 162 -30.46 12.10 -6.95
N SER A 163 -30.35 13.22 -7.67
CA SER A 163 -31.55 13.96 -8.08
C SER A 163 -32.41 13.12 -9.05
N THR A 164 -31.81 12.39 -9.98
CA THR A 164 -32.54 11.44 -10.84
C THR A 164 -33.15 10.27 -10.06
N LEU A 165 -32.48 9.77 -9.02
CA LEU A 165 -33.07 8.79 -8.09
C LEU A 165 -34.32 9.35 -7.41
N LEU A 166 -34.26 10.59 -6.91
CA LEU A 166 -35.39 11.25 -6.27
C LEU A 166 -36.55 11.50 -7.24
N HIS A 167 -36.26 11.87 -8.49
CA HIS A 167 -37.26 12.06 -9.54
C HIS A 167 -37.97 10.76 -9.96
N SER A 168 -37.35 9.59 -9.77
CA SER A 168 -37.97 8.29 -10.06
C SER A 168 -39.14 7.93 -9.12
N GLY A 169 -39.30 8.67 -8.01
CA GLY A 169 -40.37 8.45 -7.04
C GLY A 169 -40.32 7.09 -6.33
N SER A 170 -39.14 6.43 -6.31
CA SER A 170 -38.95 5.12 -5.69
C SER A 170 -39.08 5.15 -4.17
N PRO A 171 -39.73 4.14 -3.55
CA PRO A 171 -39.58 3.85 -2.12
C PRO A 171 -38.12 3.86 -1.66
N GLY A 172 -37.89 4.32 -0.43
CA GLY A 172 -36.55 4.45 0.13
C GLY A 172 -35.78 3.13 0.13
N GLY A 173 -34.58 3.13 -0.47
CA GLY A 173 -33.72 1.95 -0.57
C GLY A 173 -34.10 0.92 -1.65
N GLU A 174 -35.11 1.17 -2.50
CA GLU A 174 -35.48 0.23 -3.58
C GLU A 174 -34.34 -0.01 -4.58
N HIS A 175 -33.54 1.03 -4.85
CA HIS A 175 -32.39 0.99 -5.76
C HIS A 175 -31.05 0.94 -5.00
N ALA A 176 -31.07 0.52 -3.74
CA ALA A 176 -29.88 0.40 -2.89
C ALA A 176 -28.76 -0.43 -3.54
N ALA A 177 -29.10 -1.41 -4.38
CA ALA A 177 -28.14 -2.24 -5.12
C ALA A 177 -27.29 -1.45 -6.12
N CYS A 178 -27.82 -0.37 -6.72
CA CYS A 178 -27.09 0.51 -7.64
C CYS A 178 -25.86 1.14 -6.95
N PHE A 179 -25.93 1.34 -5.63
CA PHE A 179 -24.90 1.94 -4.79
C PHE A 179 -24.10 0.92 -3.96
N ALA A 180 -24.21 -0.38 -4.27
CA ALA A 180 -23.58 -1.45 -3.50
C ALA A 180 -22.05 -1.31 -3.38
N GLU A 181 -21.39 -0.74 -4.40
CA GLU A 181 -19.95 -0.48 -4.38
C GLU A 181 -19.57 0.59 -3.34
N LEU A 182 -20.31 1.70 -3.29
CA LEU A 182 -20.10 2.76 -2.29
C LEU A 182 -20.37 2.23 -0.88
N ARG A 183 -21.47 1.48 -0.70
CA ARG A 183 -21.84 0.85 0.58
C ARG A 183 -20.77 -0.12 1.06
N ARG A 184 -20.27 -0.96 0.16
CA ARG A 184 -19.19 -1.91 0.43
C ARG A 184 -17.93 -1.17 0.85
N ASN A 185 -17.53 -0.15 0.10
CA ASN A 185 -16.30 0.60 0.36
C ASN A 185 -16.38 1.33 1.70
N PHE A 186 -17.53 1.90 2.06
CA PHE A 186 -17.72 2.60 3.34
C PHE A 186 -17.41 1.74 4.57
N VAL A 187 -17.78 0.45 4.54
CA VAL A 187 -17.56 -0.48 5.67
C VAL A 187 -16.26 -1.26 5.54
N ASN A 188 -15.94 -1.76 4.34
CA ASN A 188 -14.83 -2.70 4.16
C ASN A 188 -13.43 -2.05 4.29
N THR A 189 -13.32 -0.75 3.98
CA THR A 189 -12.07 0.02 4.10
C THR A 189 -11.71 0.37 5.54
N ARG A 190 -12.60 0.14 6.51
CA ARG A 190 -12.40 0.48 7.92
C ARG A 190 -11.33 -0.39 8.61
N PRO A 191 -10.75 0.07 9.74
CA PRO A 191 -9.72 -0.67 10.46
C PRO A 191 -10.14 -2.09 10.86
N ALA A 192 -9.18 -3.03 10.87
CA ALA A 192 -9.45 -4.42 11.20
C ALA A 192 -10.04 -4.58 12.61
N LYS A 193 -9.60 -3.76 13.57
CA LYS A 193 -10.15 -3.78 14.94
C LYS A 193 -11.58 -3.22 15.02
N LEU A 194 -11.94 -2.25 14.17
CA LEU A 194 -13.33 -1.81 14.01
C LEU A 194 -14.21 -2.89 13.41
N LYS A 195 -13.71 -3.63 12.41
CA LYS A 195 -14.42 -4.80 11.88
C LYS A 195 -14.61 -5.89 12.95
N ASN A 196 -13.63 -6.10 13.84
CA ASN A 196 -13.81 -6.99 14.99
C ASN A 196 -14.92 -6.51 15.95
N LEU A 197 -14.99 -5.21 16.23
CA LEU A 197 -16.08 -4.64 17.02
C LEU A 197 -17.44 -4.84 16.33
N ILE A 198 -17.51 -4.63 15.02
CA ILE A 198 -18.72 -4.90 14.24
C ILE A 198 -19.13 -6.38 14.36
N LEU A 199 -18.19 -7.33 14.23
CA LEU A 199 -18.49 -8.76 14.42
C LEU A 199 -19.03 -9.03 15.83
N LEU A 200 -18.44 -8.41 16.86
CA LEU A 200 -18.88 -8.56 18.24
C LEU A 200 -20.30 -8.01 18.46
N VAL A 201 -20.61 -6.83 17.93
CA VAL A 201 -21.95 -6.21 17.98
C VAL A 201 -22.98 -7.05 17.22
N LYS A 202 -22.64 -7.53 16.02
CA LYS A 202 -23.53 -8.39 15.22
C LYS A 202 -23.81 -9.73 15.92
N HIS A 203 -22.78 -10.30 16.55
CA HIS A 203 -22.94 -11.55 17.29
C HIS A 203 -23.79 -11.34 18.54
N TRP A 204 -23.61 -10.22 19.28
CA TRP A 204 -24.52 -9.82 20.35
C TRP A 204 -25.96 -9.70 19.83
N TYR A 205 -26.19 -8.93 18.75
CA TYR A 205 -27.51 -8.78 18.13
C TYR A 205 -28.16 -10.12 17.78
N ARG A 206 -27.40 -11.08 17.20
CA ARG A 206 -27.89 -12.44 16.91
C ARG A 206 -28.27 -13.23 18.17
N GLN A 207 -27.65 -12.97 19.31
CA GLN A 207 -28.02 -13.59 20.59
C GLN A 207 -29.28 -12.97 21.20
N VAL A 208 -29.52 -11.68 20.95
CA VAL A 208 -30.69 -10.94 21.45
C VAL A 208 -31.95 -11.22 20.62
N CYS A 209 -31.81 -11.36 19.29
CA CYS A 209 -32.92 -11.64 18.40
C CYS A 209 -33.07 -13.17 18.18
N PRO A 210 -34.04 -13.86 18.82
CA PRO A 210 -34.26 -15.29 18.62
C PRO A 210 -34.74 -15.60 17.19
N GLN A 211 -34.28 -16.71 16.61
CA GLN A 211 -34.65 -17.18 15.26
C GLN A 211 -36.03 -17.86 15.18
N GLY A 212 -37.05 -17.32 15.87
CA GLY A 212 -38.42 -17.83 15.86
C GLY A 212 -39.43 -16.82 15.29
N PRO A 213 -40.66 -17.26 14.95
CA PRO A 213 -41.67 -16.39 14.36
C PRO A 213 -42.29 -15.49 15.44
N ARG A 214 -41.60 -14.42 15.84
CA ARG A 214 -42.23 -13.30 16.56
C ARG A 214 -42.82 -12.32 15.54
N LYS A 215 -43.93 -11.67 15.92
CA LYS A 215 -44.59 -10.58 15.16
C LYS A 215 -43.77 -9.28 15.07
N GLU A 216 -42.63 -9.21 15.73
CA GLU A 216 -41.82 -8.01 15.93
C GLU A 216 -40.55 -8.07 15.07
N THR A 217 -40.37 -7.11 14.16
CA THR A 217 -39.22 -7.04 13.25
C THR A 217 -38.09 -6.19 13.85
N PRO A 218 -36.95 -6.78 14.24
CA PRO A 218 -35.80 -6.02 14.73
C PRO A 218 -35.15 -5.20 13.59
N PRO A 219 -34.36 -4.16 13.92
CA PRO A 219 -33.71 -3.33 12.91
C PRO A 219 -32.70 -4.13 12.10
N SER A 220 -32.42 -3.69 10.87
CA SER A 220 -31.47 -4.39 10.00
C SER A 220 -30.08 -4.50 10.64
N VAL A 221 -29.40 -5.62 10.42
CA VAL A 221 -28.01 -5.81 10.89
C VAL A 221 -27.09 -4.70 10.38
N TYR A 222 -27.35 -4.17 9.18
CA TYR A 222 -26.59 -3.08 8.59
C TYR A 222 -26.71 -1.76 9.37
N ALA A 223 -27.87 -1.49 10.01
CA ALA A 223 -28.04 -0.34 10.88
C ALA A 223 -27.06 -0.37 12.08
N LEU A 224 -26.82 -1.56 12.65
CA LEU A 224 -25.86 -1.73 13.74
C LEU A 224 -24.41 -1.63 13.25
N GLU A 225 -24.11 -2.02 12.01
CA GLU A 225 -22.78 -1.78 11.40
C GLU A 225 -22.52 -0.27 11.29
N LEU A 226 -23.50 0.50 10.81
CA LEU A 226 -23.40 1.97 10.71
C LEU A 226 -23.32 2.63 12.08
N LEU A 227 -24.13 2.21 13.04
CA LEU A 227 -24.11 2.74 14.40
C LEU A 227 -22.77 2.45 15.11
N THR A 228 -22.16 1.30 14.82
CA THR A 228 -20.82 0.95 15.33
C THR A 228 -19.74 1.84 14.72
N ILE A 229 -19.82 2.11 13.42
CA ILE A 229 -18.91 3.05 12.74
C ILE A 229 -19.08 4.45 13.32
N PHE A 230 -20.33 4.92 13.49
CA PHE A 230 -20.62 6.20 14.10
C PHE A 230 -20.06 6.30 15.53
N ALA A 231 -20.29 5.29 16.38
CA ALA A 231 -19.77 5.26 17.74
C ALA A 231 -18.24 5.40 17.78
N TRP A 232 -17.56 4.69 16.90
CA TRP A 232 -16.10 4.74 16.79
C TRP A 232 -15.62 6.08 16.23
N GLU A 233 -16.27 6.64 15.21
CA GLU A 233 -15.91 7.95 14.64
C GLU A 233 -16.08 9.08 15.65
N GLN A 234 -17.13 9.04 16.49
CA GLN A 234 -17.42 10.09 17.46
C GLN A 234 -16.61 9.97 18.77
N GLY A 235 -16.35 8.74 19.23
CA GLY A 235 -15.78 8.49 20.55
C GLY A 235 -14.33 8.03 20.58
N CYS A 236 -13.79 7.56 19.45
CA CYS A 236 -12.47 6.94 19.41
C CYS A 236 -11.58 7.48 18.30
N GLY A 237 -11.95 7.26 17.03
CA GLY A 237 -11.20 7.65 15.83
C GLY A 237 -9.79 7.02 15.70
N LYS A 238 -9.44 6.04 16.56
CA LYS A 238 -8.12 5.39 16.62
C LYS A 238 -8.18 3.95 16.14
N ASP A 239 -7.11 3.46 15.50
CA ASP A 239 -7.00 2.08 15.02
C ASP A 239 -6.88 1.04 16.16
N ALA A 240 -6.39 1.47 17.34
CA ALA A 240 -6.29 0.65 18.55
C ALA A 240 -7.24 1.16 19.64
N PHE A 241 -8.11 0.27 20.14
CA PHE A 241 -9.06 0.54 21.21
C PHE A 241 -9.52 -0.76 21.88
N SER A 242 -10.25 -0.65 23.00
CA SER A 242 -10.83 -1.80 23.72
C SER A 242 -12.18 -2.21 23.12
N LEU A 243 -12.36 -3.49 22.78
CA LEU A 243 -13.63 -4.00 22.26
C LEU A 243 -14.76 -3.90 23.28
N ALA A 244 -14.48 -4.07 24.57
CA ALA A 244 -15.46 -3.89 25.63
C ALA A 244 -15.98 -2.45 25.68
N GLN A 245 -15.06 -1.49 25.56
CA GLN A 245 -15.38 -0.06 25.56
C GLN A 245 -16.21 0.33 24.34
N GLY A 246 -15.82 -0.18 23.16
CA GLY A 246 -16.57 0.02 21.92
C GLY A 246 -17.97 -0.59 21.98
N LEU A 247 -18.09 -1.85 22.45
CA LEU A 247 -19.38 -2.53 22.60
C LEU A 247 -20.29 -1.75 23.58
N ARG A 248 -19.75 -1.33 24.72
CA ARG A 248 -20.47 -0.53 25.72
C ARG A 248 -21.00 0.79 25.17
N THR A 249 -20.24 1.41 24.27
CA THR A 249 -20.62 2.67 23.61
C THR A 249 -21.74 2.46 22.61
N VAL A 250 -21.65 1.43 21.77
CA VAL A 250 -22.70 1.08 20.80
C VAL A 250 -24.01 0.75 21.52
N LEU A 251 -23.96 -0.05 22.59
CA LEU A 251 -25.15 -0.35 23.40
C LEU A 251 -25.71 0.90 24.09
N GLY A 252 -24.85 1.83 24.51
CA GLY A 252 -25.27 3.13 25.01
C GLY A 252 -26.06 3.95 23.98
N LEU A 253 -25.66 3.92 22.70
CA LEU A 253 -26.41 4.56 21.62
C LEU A 253 -27.74 3.86 21.34
N VAL A 254 -27.76 2.53 21.36
CA VAL A 254 -29.00 1.73 21.22
C VAL A 254 -29.99 2.07 22.33
N GLN A 255 -29.54 2.28 23.58
CA GLN A 255 -30.43 2.70 24.67
C GLN A 255 -31.11 4.05 24.45
N HIS A 256 -30.44 4.93 23.70
CA HIS A 256 -30.88 6.29 23.37
C HIS A 256 -31.37 6.39 21.93
N TYR A 257 -31.88 5.28 21.35
CA TYR A 257 -32.27 5.22 19.94
C TYR A 257 -33.28 6.32 19.54
N GLN A 258 -34.19 6.69 20.45
CA GLN A 258 -35.18 7.76 20.25
C GLN A 258 -34.55 9.13 19.99
N GLN A 259 -33.26 9.30 20.25
CA GLN A 259 -32.51 10.53 20.05
C GLN A 259 -31.53 10.44 18.86
N LEU A 260 -31.38 9.27 18.23
CA LEU A 260 -30.44 9.08 17.13
C LEU A 260 -30.92 9.73 15.83
N CYS A 261 -30.06 10.57 15.27
CA CYS A 261 -30.16 11.11 13.91
C CYS A 261 -28.75 11.08 13.32
N VAL A 262 -28.47 10.13 12.44
CA VAL A 262 -27.13 9.81 11.97
C VAL A 262 -27.13 9.80 10.44
N PHE A 263 -26.18 10.52 9.84
CA PHE A 263 -25.97 10.53 8.40
C PHE A 263 -24.54 10.95 8.08
N TRP A 264 -24.11 10.70 6.84
CA TRP A 264 -22.82 11.11 6.32
C TRP A 264 -22.99 11.88 5.01
N THR A 265 -22.09 12.82 4.74
CA THR A 265 -22.07 13.63 3.52
C THR A 265 -20.99 13.19 2.52
N ILE A 266 -20.49 11.95 2.69
CA ILE A 266 -19.38 11.39 1.91
C ILE A 266 -19.76 11.21 0.42
N ASN A 267 -20.95 10.68 0.13
CA ASN A 267 -21.39 10.43 -1.25
C ASN A 267 -22.46 11.41 -1.75
N TYR A 268 -23.26 12.01 -0.87
CA TYR A 268 -24.28 13.02 -1.19
C TYR A 268 -24.19 14.20 -0.19
N GLY A 269 -24.92 15.30 -0.39
CA GLY A 269 -24.86 16.43 0.53
C GLY A 269 -25.83 17.55 0.18
N PHE A 270 -25.74 18.67 0.90
CA PHE A 270 -26.68 19.79 0.77
C PHE A 270 -26.37 20.77 -0.39
N GLY A 271 -25.31 20.50 -1.16
CA GLY A 271 -24.86 21.40 -2.24
C GLY A 271 -25.82 21.46 -3.44
N ASP A 272 -26.51 20.36 -3.73
CA ASP A 272 -27.59 20.34 -4.72
C ASP A 272 -28.93 20.71 -4.06
N PRO A 273 -29.73 21.64 -4.61
CA PRO A 273 -30.97 22.09 -3.98
C PRO A 273 -32.00 20.97 -3.76
N ALA A 274 -32.18 20.07 -4.74
CA ALA A 274 -33.18 19.01 -4.67
C ALA A 274 -32.77 17.94 -3.65
N VAL A 275 -31.51 17.48 -3.72
CA VAL A 275 -30.95 16.52 -2.75
C VAL A 275 -30.88 17.12 -1.35
N GLY A 276 -30.46 18.40 -1.24
CA GLY A 276 -30.38 19.11 0.02
C GLY A 276 -31.74 19.32 0.69
N GLN A 277 -32.79 19.63 -0.06
CA GLN A 277 -34.16 19.71 0.46
C GLN A 277 -34.64 18.34 0.95
N PHE A 278 -34.44 17.28 0.15
CA PHE A 278 -34.83 15.93 0.52
C PHE A 278 -34.12 15.44 1.80
N LEU A 279 -32.83 15.71 1.94
CA LEU A 279 -32.08 15.38 3.16
C LEU A 279 -32.64 16.09 4.39
N ARG A 280 -33.02 17.37 4.28
CA ARG A 280 -33.64 18.09 5.41
C ARG A 280 -34.97 17.45 5.83
N GLU A 281 -35.76 16.95 4.88
CA GLU A 281 -37.00 16.24 5.20
C GLU A 281 -36.73 14.86 5.83
N GLN A 282 -35.75 14.11 5.33
CA GLN A 282 -35.34 12.83 5.93
C GLN A 282 -34.90 13.00 7.39
N LEU A 283 -34.14 14.05 7.70
CA LEU A 283 -33.64 14.30 9.05
C LEU A 283 -34.72 14.76 10.05
N LYS A 284 -35.91 15.14 9.57
CA LYS A 284 -37.08 15.47 10.40
C LYS A 284 -37.96 14.25 10.73
N ARG A 285 -37.69 13.09 10.14
CA ARG A 285 -38.47 11.87 10.35
C ARG A 285 -38.39 11.37 11.80
N PRO A 286 -39.36 10.55 12.25
CA PRO A 286 -39.31 9.94 13.58
C PRO A 286 -38.02 9.16 13.80
N ARG A 287 -37.38 9.38 14.95
CA ARG A 287 -36.10 8.74 15.31
C ARG A 287 -36.28 7.29 15.78
N PRO A 288 -35.28 6.41 15.57
CA PRO A 288 -33.94 6.71 15.06
C PRO A 288 -33.95 6.93 13.55
N VAL A 289 -33.22 7.94 13.08
CA VAL A 289 -32.93 8.14 11.66
C VAL A 289 -31.46 7.79 11.47
N ILE A 290 -31.16 6.82 10.61
CA ILE A 290 -29.78 6.42 10.27
C ILE A 290 -29.74 6.29 8.76
N LEU A 291 -29.25 7.32 8.06
CA LEU A 291 -29.21 7.31 6.59
C LEU A 291 -28.03 6.48 6.08
N ASP A 292 -28.28 5.61 5.10
CA ASP A 292 -27.23 4.86 4.41
C ASP A 292 -26.26 5.85 3.72
N PRO A 293 -24.96 5.85 4.07
CA PRO A 293 -23.97 6.74 3.46
C PRO A 293 -23.87 6.61 1.93
N ALA A 294 -24.38 5.53 1.32
CA ALA A 294 -24.40 5.30 -0.12
C ALA A 294 -25.72 5.69 -0.81
N ASP A 295 -26.84 5.80 -0.08
CA ASP A 295 -28.17 6.08 -0.64
C ASP A 295 -28.96 7.02 0.30
N PRO A 296 -29.17 8.29 -0.07
CA PRO A 296 -29.84 9.27 0.80
C PRO A 296 -31.33 8.94 1.05
N THR A 297 -31.93 8.10 0.21
CA THR A 297 -33.34 7.68 0.33
C THR A 297 -33.53 6.59 1.38
N TRP A 298 -32.47 5.85 1.71
CA TRP A 298 -32.56 4.69 2.58
C TRP A 298 -32.24 5.04 4.03
N ASP A 299 -33.30 5.27 4.81
CA ASP A 299 -33.21 5.35 6.26
C ASP A 299 -33.22 3.94 6.87
N VAL A 300 -32.04 3.48 7.31
CA VAL A 300 -31.84 2.22 8.01
C VAL A 300 -32.02 2.33 9.53
N GLY A 301 -32.44 3.49 10.04
CA GLY A 301 -32.98 3.68 11.41
C GLY A 301 -34.51 3.60 11.50
N ASN A 302 -35.21 4.17 10.51
CA ASN A 302 -36.64 4.07 10.20
C ASN A 302 -37.62 4.15 11.40
N GLY A 303 -37.30 4.96 12.40
CA GLY A 303 -38.23 5.27 13.48
C GLY A 303 -38.76 4.04 14.24
N ALA A 304 -40.07 4.03 14.48
CA ALA A 304 -40.78 2.94 15.16
C ALA A 304 -41.11 1.74 14.24
N ALA A 305 -40.68 1.75 12.97
CA ALA A 305 -40.92 0.62 12.06
C ALA A 305 -40.14 -0.64 12.47
N TRP A 306 -39.10 -0.48 13.31
CA TRP A 306 -38.35 -1.58 13.90
C TRP A 306 -38.35 -1.52 15.42
N CYS A 307 -38.29 -2.70 16.04
CA CYS A 307 -38.29 -2.86 17.49
C CYS A 307 -36.92 -2.53 18.11
N TRP A 308 -36.52 -1.26 18.05
CA TRP A 308 -35.31 -0.75 18.72
C TRP A 308 -35.42 -0.79 20.24
N ASP A 309 -36.63 -0.74 20.78
CA ASP A 309 -36.97 -0.90 22.18
C ASP A 309 -36.54 -2.25 22.75
N LEU A 310 -36.72 -3.35 22.01
CA LEU A 310 -36.24 -4.68 22.39
C LEU A 310 -34.71 -4.68 22.60
N LEU A 311 -33.96 -4.11 21.65
CA LEU A 311 -32.51 -4.00 21.75
C LEU A 311 -32.08 -3.06 22.88
N ALA A 312 -32.83 -1.97 23.10
CA ALA A 312 -32.56 -1.02 24.17
C ALA A 312 -32.80 -1.64 25.56
N GLN A 313 -33.82 -2.48 25.71
CA GLN A 313 -34.10 -3.21 26.95
C GLN A 313 -32.95 -4.16 27.28
N GLU A 314 -32.52 -4.98 26.32
CA GLU A 314 -31.41 -5.91 26.52
C GLU A 314 -30.07 -5.20 26.73
N ALA A 315 -29.85 -4.07 26.04
CA ALA A 315 -28.68 -3.23 26.29
C ALA A 315 -28.64 -2.70 27.73
N ARG A 316 -29.80 -2.44 28.39
CA ARG A 316 -29.88 -1.98 29.79
C ARG A 316 -29.57 -3.09 30.80
N SER A 317 -30.00 -4.32 30.54
CA SER A 317 -29.80 -5.45 31.46
C SER A 317 -28.40 -6.04 31.39
N CYS A 318 -27.64 -5.80 30.32
CA CYS A 318 -26.42 -6.56 30.06
C CYS A 318 -25.14 -6.04 30.73
N TYR A 319 -25.13 -4.85 31.36
CA TYR A 319 -23.91 -4.19 31.84
C TYR A 319 -23.25 -4.82 33.07
N ASP A 320 -23.97 -5.67 33.81
CA ASP A 320 -23.43 -6.38 34.97
C ASP A 320 -22.66 -7.66 34.59
N HIS A 321 -22.55 -7.95 33.30
CA HIS A 321 -21.85 -9.13 32.82
C HIS A 321 -20.33 -8.93 32.70
N PRO A 322 -19.52 -10.01 32.87
CA PRO A 322 -18.05 -9.98 32.77
C PRO A 322 -17.44 -9.22 31.58
N CYS A 323 -18.13 -9.19 30.43
CA CYS A 323 -17.65 -8.47 29.24
C CYS A 323 -17.64 -6.93 29.40
N PHE A 324 -18.35 -6.40 30.40
CA PHE A 324 -18.42 -4.98 30.75
C PHE A 324 -17.81 -4.69 32.12
N LEU A 325 -17.10 -5.64 32.73
CA LEU A 325 -16.37 -5.45 33.98
C LEU A 325 -14.86 -5.43 33.71
N GLN A 326 -14.16 -4.48 34.31
CA GLN A 326 -12.70 -4.40 34.31
C GLN A 326 -12.11 -5.40 35.31
N GLY A 327 -10.82 -5.72 35.22
CA GLY A 327 -10.15 -6.74 36.06
C GLY A 327 -10.23 -6.49 37.58
N ALA A 328 -10.55 -5.27 38.02
CA ALA A 328 -10.78 -4.89 39.42
C ALA A 328 -12.26 -4.88 39.84
N GLY A 329 -13.19 -5.34 38.99
CA GLY A 329 -14.64 -5.39 39.25
C GLY A 329 -15.42 -4.10 38.91
N GLY A 330 -14.75 -3.01 38.51
CA GLY A 330 -15.41 -1.77 38.11
C GLY A 330 -16.00 -1.82 36.69
N PRO A 331 -17.08 -1.07 36.38
CA PRO A 331 -17.72 -1.08 35.07
C PRO A 331 -16.82 -0.45 33.98
N VAL A 332 -16.86 -1.01 32.78
CA VAL A 332 -16.25 -0.45 31.58
C VAL A 332 -17.01 0.81 31.18
N GLN A 333 -16.30 1.93 31.05
CA GLN A 333 -16.92 3.21 30.67
C GLN A 333 -17.11 3.29 29.15
N PRO A 334 -18.23 3.87 28.64
CA PRO A 334 -18.36 4.15 27.22
C PRO A 334 -17.35 5.23 26.76
N TRP A 335 -17.18 5.40 25.46
CA TRP A 335 -16.46 6.54 24.91
C TRP A 335 -17.23 7.84 25.13
N GLU A 336 -16.49 8.94 25.26
CA GLU A 336 -17.03 10.29 25.33
C GLU A 336 -16.80 11.00 24.00
N GLY A 337 -17.81 11.74 23.53
CA GLY A 337 -17.71 12.48 22.28
C GLY A 337 -18.94 13.34 22.01
N PRO A 338 -18.86 14.31 21.09
CA PRO A 338 -19.94 15.28 20.82
C PRO A 338 -21.27 14.65 20.38
N GLY A 339 -21.21 13.46 19.78
CA GLY A 339 -22.38 12.68 19.35
C GLY A 339 -22.72 11.47 20.24
N LEU A 340 -22.14 11.36 21.43
CA LEU A 340 -22.32 10.23 22.35
C LEU A 340 -23.03 10.65 23.65
N PRO A 341 -23.79 9.75 24.31
CA PRO A 341 -24.41 10.05 25.60
C PRO A 341 -23.37 10.36 26.69
N PRO A 342 -23.53 11.43 27.50
CA PRO A 342 -22.61 11.76 28.58
C PRO A 342 -22.69 10.74 29.73
N ALA A 343 -21.56 10.44 30.36
CA ALA A 343 -21.50 9.56 31.53
C ALA A 343 -22.18 10.22 32.74
N GLY A 344 -23.47 9.93 32.97
CA GLY A 344 -24.19 10.28 34.21
C GLY A 344 -25.32 11.32 34.12
N GLY A 345 -25.77 11.72 32.92
CA GLY A 345 -26.87 12.70 32.76
C GLY A 345 -28.14 12.11 32.15
N SER A 346 -29.31 12.42 32.72
CA SER A 346 -30.62 12.16 32.12
C SER A 346 -30.93 13.23 31.05
N GLY A 347 -30.63 12.92 29.79
CA GLY A 347 -31.15 13.65 28.61
C GLY A 347 -30.06 14.25 27.69
N LEU A 348 -30.16 13.97 26.39
CA LEU A 348 -29.43 14.68 25.32
C LEU A 348 -30.14 16.01 25.03
N SER A 349 -29.54 17.15 25.37
CA SER A 349 -30.17 18.48 25.25
C SER A 349 -30.30 19.00 23.81
N HIS A 350 -29.72 18.33 22.81
CA HIS A 350 -29.83 18.73 21.39
C HIS A 350 -29.80 17.51 20.44
N PRO A 351 -30.41 17.59 19.25
CA PRO A 351 -30.26 16.59 18.19
C PRO A 351 -28.77 16.32 17.93
N ILE A 352 -28.38 15.05 17.87
CA ILE A 352 -27.08 14.67 17.33
C ILE A 352 -27.11 15.05 15.84
N LEU A 353 -26.42 16.11 15.47
CA LEU A 353 -26.39 16.62 14.11
C LEU A 353 -25.02 17.26 13.89
N ARG A 354 -24.10 16.57 13.17
CA ARG A 354 -23.13 17.34 12.38
C ARG A 354 -22.35 16.60 11.29
N ASP A 355 -22.30 17.35 10.18
CA ASP A 355 -21.42 17.36 9.02
C ASP A 355 -20.03 17.99 9.35
N LEU A 356 -18.95 17.46 8.76
CA LEU A 356 -17.56 17.94 8.95
C LEU A 356 -17.07 18.91 7.86
N HIS A 357 -17.90 19.29 6.88
CA HIS A 357 -17.48 20.18 5.79
C HIS A 357 -18.49 21.27 5.41
N GLN A 358 -18.65 22.30 6.26
CA GLN A 358 -18.96 23.67 5.81
C GLN A 358 -18.71 24.68 6.96
N LYS A 359 -17.96 25.73 6.66
CA LYS A 359 -17.85 26.97 7.44
C LYS A 359 -18.50 28.07 6.62
N SER A 360 -19.59 28.67 7.10
CA SER A 360 -19.93 30.08 6.86
C SER A 360 -21.04 30.55 7.81
N PRO A 361 -21.14 31.88 8.05
CA PRO A 361 -21.83 32.48 9.19
C PRO A 361 -23.22 32.99 8.80
N GLU A 362 -24.20 32.85 9.71
CA GLU A 362 -25.35 33.74 9.90
C GLU A 362 -26.32 33.04 10.85
N ASP A 363 -26.35 33.51 12.10
CA ASP A 363 -27.57 33.84 12.85
C ASP A 363 -27.23 34.04 14.32
N SER A 364 -26.80 35.27 14.60
CA SER A 364 -26.63 35.82 15.94
C SER A 364 -27.96 36.44 16.36
N LYS A 365 -28.78 35.77 17.19
CA LYS A 365 -29.75 36.47 18.06
C LYS A 365 -29.86 35.79 19.42
N SER A 366 -29.25 36.47 20.39
CA SER A 366 -29.79 36.81 21.72
C SER A 366 -30.84 35.87 22.32
N LEU A 367 -30.58 35.36 23.53
CA LEU A 367 -31.43 35.58 24.70
C LEU A 367 -30.68 35.22 26.00
N CYS A 368 -30.62 36.20 26.89
CA CYS A 368 -30.08 36.14 28.26
C CYS A 368 -30.94 35.28 29.21
N ALA A 369 -30.32 34.66 30.22
CA ALA A 369 -30.81 34.58 31.62
C ALA A 369 -29.70 33.96 32.51
N VAL A 370 -29.00 34.75 33.35
CA VAL A 370 -29.25 35.00 34.79
C VAL A 370 -28.71 33.89 35.73
N TYR A 371 -27.63 34.25 36.43
CA TYR A 371 -27.00 33.65 37.63
C TYR A 371 -27.98 33.57 38.84
N PRO A 372 -27.78 32.75 39.92
CA PRO A 372 -26.70 33.01 40.88
C PRO A 372 -26.16 31.90 41.83
N ARG A 373 -24.89 32.15 42.23
CA ARG A 373 -24.25 32.05 43.57
C ARG A 373 -24.50 30.85 44.51
N ALA A 374 -23.38 30.22 44.89
CA ALA A 374 -22.86 30.13 46.27
C ALA A 374 -21.34 29.81 46.16
N GLY A 375 -20.37 30.39 46.86
CA GLY A 375 -20.35 31.00 48.18
C GLY A 375 -19.24 30.28 48.97
N SER A 376 -17.98 30.73 48.85
CA SER A 376 -16.86 30.15 49.61
C SER A 376 -15.92 31.23 50.11
N LYS A 377 -15.74 31.24 51.43
CA LYS A 377 -14.79 32.08 52.19
C LYS A 377 -14.45 31.31 53.51
N PRO A 378 -13.31 31.59 54.20
CA PRO A 378 -11.95 31.19 53.79
C PRO A 378 -11.04 30.78 54.99
N HIS A 379 -9.72 30.70 54.74
CA HIS A 379 -8.55 30.69 55.67
C HIS A 379 -8.10 29.29 56.15
N SER A 380 -6.80 28.95 56.34
CA SER A 380 -5.55 29.71 56.48
C SER A 380 -4.33 28.74 56.45
N CYS A 381 -3.17 29.20 55.95
CA CYS A 381 -1.82 28.68 56.24
C CYS A 381 -1.28 29.37 57.52
N PRO A 382 -0.23 28.88 58.28
CA PRO A 382 1.17 28.88 57.79
C PRO A 382 2.23 27.91 58.41
N ALA A 383 3.40 27.89 57.74
CA ALA A 383 4.81 27.67 58.18
C ALA A 383 5.23 26.26 58.67
N SER A 384 6.42 25.72 58.32
CA SER A 384 7.77 26.30 58.49
C SER A 384 8.84 25.79 57.48
N ARG A 385 9.95 26.55 57.47
CA ARG A 385 11.18 26.50 56.64
C ARG A 385 12.08 25.30 56.91
N ASP A 386 12.88 24.89 55.92
CA ASP A 386 14.34 25.03 55.99
C ASP A 386 15.05 24.95 54.63
N SER A 387 16.11 25.76 54.53
CA SER A 387 16.87 26.11 53.33
C SER A 387 18.12 25.23 53.16
N ARG A 388 18.49 24.89 51.92
CA ARG A 388 19.90 24.94 51.49
C ARG A 388 20.01 25.02 49.97
N ALA A 389 20.57 26.13 49.52
CA ALA A 389 20.90 26.41 48.13
C ALA A 389 22.10 25.57 47.68
N ALA A 390 21.98 24.95 46.51
CA ALA A 390 23.10 24.61 45.65
C ALA A 390 22.76 25.16 44.26
N SER A 391 23.60 26.09 43.81
CA SER A 391 23.61 26.67 42.48
C SER A 391 23.62 25.58 41.42
N ASN A 392 22.65 25.59 40.51
CA ASN A 392 22.76 24.97 39.20
C ASN A 392 21.87 25.73 38.21
N THR A 393 22.53 26.33 37.23
CA THR A 393 21.96 26.82 35.98
C THR A 393 21.13 25.69 35.33
N PRO A 394 19.86 25.90 34.94
CA PRO A 394 19.08 24.82 34.36
C PRO A 394 19.42 24.67 32.87
N SER A 395 20.09 23.56 32.56
CA SER A 395 20.21 23.02 31.20
C SER A 395 18.81 22.69 30.65
N LYS A 396 18.31 23.48 29.70
CA LYS A 396 17.07 23.20 28.95
C LYS A 396 17.31 22.12 27.89
N LEU A 397 17.03 20.86 28.24
CA LEU A 397 16.28 19.86 27.45
C LEU A 397 16.21 18.59 28.31
N GLY A 398 15.08 18.36 28.96
CA GLY A 398 14.85 17.15 29.76
C GLY A 398 14.91 15.89 28.89
N LEU A 399 15.79 14.96 29.27
CA LEU A 399 15.86 13.54 28.92
C LEU A 399 14.84 13.05 27.86
N ALA A 400 15.11 13.32 26.59
CA ALA A 400 14.43 12.63 25.50
C ALA A 400 14.95 11.18 25.46
N LEU A 401 14.06 10.20 25.57
CA LEU A 401 14.37 8.78 25.39
C LEU A 401 15.19 8.58 24.10
N GLU A 402 16.33 7.90 24.20
CA GLU A 402 17.17 7.63 23.04
C GLU A 402 16.47 6.66 22.08
N LEU A 403 16.35 7.06 20.81
CA LEU A 403 15.72 6.24 19.77
C LEU A 403 16.28 4.80 19.72
N SER A 404 17.57 4.63 19.98
CA SER A 404 18.27 3.33 20.04
C SER A 404 17.64 2.35 21.05
N GLN A 405 17.06 2.85 22.13
CA GLN A 405 16.52 2.04 23.22
C GLN A 405 15.05 1.65 23.01
N ILE A 406 14.38 2.23 22.02
CA ILE A 406 12.94 2.07 21.82
C ILE A 406 12.67 0.78 21.03
N PRO A 407 11.89 -0.17 21.56
CA PRO A 407 11.55 -1.39 20.83
C PRO A 407 10.77 -1.08 19.56
N THR A 408 11.01 -1.87 18.50
CA THR A 408 10.31 -1.78 17.20
C THR A 408 8.79 -1.61 17.30
N LYS A 409 8.12 -2.30 18.25
CA LYS A 409 6.66 -2.24 18.46
C LYS A 409 6.17 -0.95 19.11
N GLU A 410 7.05 -0.21 19.77
CA GLU A 410 6.72 1.02 20.50
C GLU A 410 7.01 2.27 19.68
N LEU A 411 7.65 2.17 18.52
CA LEU A 411 7.96 3.32 17.66
C LEU A 411 6.70 4.12 17.28
N ASP A 412 5.60 3.46 16.91
CA ASP A 412 4.33 4.14 16.62
C ASP A 412 3.81 4.93 17.84
N ARG A 413 3.98 4.38 19.06
CA ARG A 413 3.60 5.06 20.31
C ARG A 413 4.55 6.21 20.63
N PHE A 414 5.86 6.00 20.49
CA PHE A 414 6.87 7.03 20.69
C PHE A 414 6.63 8.27 19.81
N ILE A 415 6.31 8.05 18.53
CA ILE A 415 5.99 9.15 17.61
C ILE A 415 4.78 9.95 18.11
N GLN A 416 3.72 9.27 18.55
CA GLN A 416 2.49 9.93 19.04
C GLN A 416 2.75 10.70 20.35
N ASP A 417 3.46 10.06 21.28
CA ASP A 417 3.63 10.56 22.65
C ASP A 417 4.71 11.64 22.72
N HIS A 418 5.75 11.61 21.87
CA HIS A 418 6.92 12.48 21.98
C HIS A 418 7.21 13.34 20.74
N LEU A 419 6.96 12.86 19.52
CA LEU A 419 7.37 13.59 18.31
C LEU A 419 6.26 14.47 17.74
N LYS A 420 4.99 14.06 17.87
CA LYS A 420 3.88 14.80 17.30
C LYS A 420 3.67 16.15 17.97
N PRO A 421 3.50 17.22 17.19
CA PRO A 421 3.30 18.57 17.70
C PRO A 421 2.00 18.67 18.50
N SER A 422 1.97 19.59 19.46
CA SER A 422 0.77 19.83 20.26
C SER A 422 -0.34 20.46 19.40
N PRO A 423 -1.56 19.89 19.36
CA PRO A 423 -2.68 20.48 18.62
C PRO A 423 -3.01 21.91 19.07
N GLN A 424 -2.84 22.19 20.36
CA GLN A 424 -3.05 23.52 20.93
C GLN A 424 -2.03 24.52 20.39
N PHE A 425 -0.75 24.16 20.37
CA PHE A 425 0.31 25.03 19.83
C PHE A 425 0.13 25.25 18.32
N GLN A 426 -0.23 24.20 17.56
CA GLN A 426 -0.49 24.32 16.13
C GLN A 426 -1.64 25.30 15.84
N GLU A 427 -2.72 25.29 16.64
CA GLU A 427 -3.82 26.23 16.46
C GLU A 427 -3.43 27.66 16.87
N GLN A 428 -2.59 27.84 17.90
CA GLN A 428 -2.03 29.15 18.26
C GLN A 428 -1.19 29.72 17.11
N VAL A 429 -0.27 28.92 16.55
CA VAL A 429 0.55 29.30 15.41
C VAL A 429 -0.31 29.61 14.19
N LYS A 430 -1.35 28.83 13.92
CA LYS A 430 -2.25 29.09 12.80
C LYS A 430 -2.93 30.45 12.91
N LYS A 431 -3.41 30.81 14.11
CA LYS A 431 -3.95 32.14 14.40
C LYS A 431 -2.90 33.23 14.25
N ALA A 432 -1.69 33.01 14.76
CA ALA A 432 -0.56 33.93 14.61
C ALA A 432 -0.22 34.19 13.13
N VAL A 433 -0.13 33.14 12.33
CA VAL A 433 0.08 33.25 10.88
C VAL A 433 -1.06 34.04 10.24
N ASP A 434 -2.33 33.77 10.58
CA ASP A 434 -3.45 34.52 10.00
C ASP A 434 -3.43 36.03 10.39
N VAL A 435 -2.94 36.36 11.59
CA VAL A 435 -2.70 37.76 12.03
C VAL A 435 -1.55 38.41 11.22
N ILE A 436 -0.44 37.70 11.06
CA ILE A 436 0.71 38.14 10.23
C ILE A 436 0.25 38.41 8.80
N LEU A 437 -0.52 37.49 8.22
CA LEU A 437 -1.04 37.62 6.85
C LEU A 437 -1.96 38.81 6.68
N ARG A 438 -2.77 39.13 7.69
CA ARG A 438 -3.63 40.32 7.70
C ARG A 438 -2.81 41.61 7.75
N CYS A 439 -1.79 41.68 8.62
CA CYS A 439 -0.86 42.79 8.69
C CYS A 439 -0.20 43.06 7.32
N LEU A 440 0.35 42.00 6.70
CA LEU A 440 1.03 42.11 5.41
C LEU A 440 0.09 42.55 4.28
N ARG A 441 -1.21 42.22 4.34
CA ARG A 441 -2.19 42.66 3.34
C ARG A 441 -2.68 44.09 3.54
N GLU A 442 -2.84 44.53 4.78
CA GLU A 442 -3.47 45.81 5.11
C GLU A 442 -2.47 46.97 5.27
N LYS A 443 -1.20 46.67 5.60
CA LYS A 443 -0.23 47.69 6.01
C LYS A 443 1.02 47.80 5.14
N CYS A 444 1.37 46.78 4.37
CA CYS A 444 2.53 46.86 3.47
C CYS A 444 2.14 47.57 2.15
N VAL A 445 3.03 48.42 1.66
CA VAL A 445 2.94 49.14 0.38
C VAL A 445 2.89 48.15 -0.78
N HIS A 446 3.69 47.09 -0.70
CA HIS A 446 3.70 46.02 -1.68
C HIS A 446 2.57 45.01 -1.42
N LYS A 447 1.49 45.11 -2.19
CA LYS A 447 0.35 44.22 -2.09
C LYS A 447 0.74 42.77 -2.40
N ALA A 448 0.49 41.89 -1.44
CA ALA A 448 0.60 40.44 -1.63
C ALA A 448 -0.56 39.93 -2.50
N SER A 449 -0.23 39.18 -3.56
CA SER A 449 -1.20 38.48 -4.40
C SER A 449 -1.77 37.26 -3.68
N THR A 450 -0.87 36.42 -3.16
CA THR A 450 -1.16 35.19 -2.45
C THR A 450 -0.05 34.91 -1.43
N VAL A 451 -0.31 34.01 -0.48
CA VAL A 451 0.70 33.58 0.48
C VAL A 451 0.66 32.06 0.60
N SER A 452 1.85 31.45 0.60
CA SER A 452 2.02 30.01 0.79
C SER A 452 2.72 29.75 2.13
N LYS A 453 2.19 28.78 2.88
CA LYS A 453 2.85 28.28 4.10
C LYS A 453 3.69 27.06 3.70
N GLY A 454 5.01 27.21 3.69
CA GLY A 454 6.05 26.20 3.51
C GLY A 454 6.75 25.86 4.84
N GLY A 455 8.01 25.44 4.78
CA GLY A 455 8.71 24.93 5.97
C GLY A 455 8.12 23.61 6.48
N SER A 456 8.65 23.08 7.58
CA SER A 456 8.16 21.84 8.20
C SER A 456 6.68 21.93 8.56
N PHE A 457 6.26 23.08 9.11
CA PHE A 457 4.85 23.37 9.40
C PHE A 457 3.96 23.31 8.15
N GLY A 458 4.36 23.98 7.07
CA GLY A 458 3.60 23.98 5.82
C GLY A 458 3.52 22.61 5.16
N ARG A 459 4.60 21.82 5.24
CA ARG A 459 4.68 20.44 4.73
C ARG A 459 3.98 19.40 5.63
N GLY A 460 3.55 19.80 6.83
CA GLY A 460 2.92 18.91 7.82
C GLY A 460 3.88 17.88 8.42
N THR A 461 5.12 18.30 8.66
CA THR A 461 6.23 17.48 9.19
C THR A 461 6.90 18.17 10.40
N ASP A 462 6.18 19.04 11.08
CA ASP A 462 6.64 19.75 12.27
C ASP A 462 6.80 18.82 13.49
N LEU A 463 7.89 18.99 14.23
CA LEU A 463 8.20 18.24 15.45
C LEU A 463 7.70 18.96 16.70
N ARG A 464 7.43 18.21 17.76
CA ARG A 464 7.17 18.76 19.10
C ARG A 464 8.41 19.45 19.66
N GLY A 465 8.21 20.57 20.36
CA GLY A 465 9.27 21.23 21.12
C GLY A 465 10.27 22.01 20.25
N GLY A 466 9.87 22.40 19.04
CA GLY A 466 10.67 23.23 18.13
C GLY A 466 10.42 22.84 16.67
N SER A 467 9.97 23.78 15.84
CA SER A 467 9.74 23.56 14.40
C SER A 467 10.02 24.80 13.58
N ASP A 468 10.27 24.63 12.28
CA ASP A 468 10.33 25.73 11.31
C ASP A 468 9.02 25.89 10.52
N ALA A 469 8.74 27.14 10.13
CA ALA A 469 7.72 27.50 9.16
C ALA A 469 8.29 28.47 8.14
N GLU A 470 7.87 28.34 6.89
CA GLU A 470 8.22 29.27 5.82
C GLU A 470 6.95 29.98 5.38
N LEU A 471 6.93 31.31 5.40
CA LEU A 471 5.82 32.12 4.91
C LEU A 471 6.27 32.81 3.63
N VAL A 472 5.87 32.25 2.49
CA VAL A 472 6.22 32.80 1.18
C VAL A 472 5.15 33.77 0.72
N VAL A 473 5.50 35.05 0.65
CA VAL A 473 4.61 36.14 0.25
C VAL A 473 4.84 36.43 -1.23
N PHE A 474 3.83 36.16 -2.04
CA PHE A 474 3.88 36.44 -3.46
C PHE A 474 3.51 37.89 -3.72
N LEU A 475 4.43 38.69 -4.28
CA LEU A 475 4.23 40.12 -4.49
C LEU A 475 3.97 40.45 -5.96
N ASN A 476 2.97 41.30 -6.21
CA ASN A 476 2.62 41.76 -7.56
C ASN A 476 3.71 42.63 -8.22
N CYS A 477 4.65 43.16 -7.42
CA CYS A 477 5.73 44.00 -7.92
C CYS A 477 6.89 43.20 -8.54
N PHE A 478 6.90 41.86 -8.39
CA PHE A 478 7.83 40.98 -9.08
C PHE A 478 7.18 40.46 -10.37
N THR A 479 7.84 40.70 -11.50
CA THR A 479 7.39 40.28 -12.84
C THR A 479 8.26 39.17 -13.42
N ASP A 480 9.49 39.02 -12.93
CA ASP A 480 10.43 37.96 -13.27
C ASP A 480 11.25 37.49 -12.05
N TYR A 481 11.97 36.39 -12.19
CA TYR A 481 12.86 35.83 -11.16
C TYR A 481 13.93 36.82 -10.69
N LYS A 482 14.50 37.61 -11.62
CA LYS A 482 15.58 38.57 -11.33
C LYS A 482 15.14 39.73 -10.44
N ASP A 483 13.86 40.10 -10.46
CA ASP A 483 13.32 41.22 -9.68
C ASP A 483 13.45 40.99 -8.17
N GLN A 484 13.55 39.72 -7.75
CA GLN A 484 13.74 39.37 -6.35
C GLN A 484 15.12 39.74 -5.82
N ARG A 485 16.16 39.87 -6.66
CA ARG A 485 17.51 40.24 -6.17
C ARG A 485 17.60 41.73 -5.83
N THR A 486 16.91 42.59 -6.58
CA THR A 486 17.11 44.04 -6.53
C THR A 486 16.28 44.72 -5.45
N ARG A 487 15.09 44.20 -5.13
CA ARG A 487 14.11 44.89 -4.26
C ARG A 487 13.84 44.19 -2.92
N ARG A 488 14.42 43.02 -2.69
CA ARG A 488 14.07 42.16 -1.54
C ARG A 488 14.51 42.75 -0.20
N ALA A 489 15.64 43.45 -0.12
CA ALA A 489 16.10 44.07 1.12
C ALA A 489 15.12 45.16 1.61
N GLU A 490 14.80 46.13 0.74
CA GLU A 490 13.83 47.21 1.01
C GLU A 490 12.47 46.66 1.47
N ILE A 491 11.95 45.64 0.76
CA ILE A 491 10.65 45.02 1.07
C ILE A 491 10.67 44.32 2.44
N LEU A 492 11.77 43.64 2.78
CA LEU A 492 11.89 42.92 4.06
C LEU A 492 11.99 43.89 5.24
N ASP A 493 12.72 45.00 5.09
CA ASP A 493 12.83 46.04 6.11
C ASP A 493 11.45 46.67 6.39
N GLU A 494 10.67 46.94 5.34
CA GLU A 494 9.30 47.41 5.46
C GLU A 494 8.40 46.38 6.18
N MET A 495 8.41 45.11 5.73
CA MET A 495 7.61 44.04 6.34
C MET A 495 7.94 43.87 7.82
N ARG A 496 9.23 43.99 8.18
CA ARG A 496 9.68 43.92 9.57
C ARG A 496 9.10 45.06 10.39
N ALA A 497 9.22 46.30 9.93
CA ALA A 497 8.70 47.48 10.64
C ALA A 497 7.18 47.37 10.87
N GLN A 498 6.42 46.90 9.87
CA GLN A 498 4.97 46.71 10.01
C GLN A 498 4.62 45.58 10.99
N LEU A 499 5.37 44.47 10.97
CA LEU A 499 5.14 43.35 11.89
C LEU A 499 5.46 43.71 13.34
N GLU A 500 6.57 44.40 13.59
CA GLU A 500 6.95 44.88 14.92
C GLU A 500 5.91 45.84 15.50
N SER A 501 5.36 46.74 14.68
CA SER A 501 4.30 47.67 15.09
C SER A 501 2.96 46.95 15.35
N TRP A 502 2.57 45.99 14.50
CA TRP A 502 1.25 45.36 14.54
C TRP A 502 1.10 44.28 15.62
N TRP A 503 2.20 43.64 16.04
CA TRP A 503 2.15 42.45 16.89
C TRP A 503 1.71 42.70 18.34
N GLN A 504 1.69 43.96 18.82
CA GLN A 504 1.42 44.28 20.22
C GLN A 504 0.07 43.74 20.73
N GLY A 505 0.09 42.58 21.40
CA GLY A 505 -1.02 41.99 22.16
C GLY A 505 -2.08 41.21 21.36
N GLN A 506 -1.86 40.89 20.07
CA GLN A 506 -2.91 40.33 19.20
C GLN A 506 -3.22 38.85 19.43
N VAL A 507 -2.27 38.04 19.90
CA VAL A 507 -2.45 36.59 20.09
C VAL A 507 -2.10 36.18 21.53
N PRO A 508 -3.11 35.96 22.39
CA PRO A 508 -2.88 35.54 23.77
C PRO A 508 -2.10 34.23 23.84
N GLY A 509 -0.99 34.22 24.58
CA GLY A 509 -0.18 33.03 24.84
C GLY A 509 0.95 32.74 23.85
N LEU A 510 1.26 33.66 22.93
CA LEU A 510 2.43 33.62 22.06
C LEU A 510 3.24 34.92 22.16
N SER A 511 4.56 34.82 22.32
CA SER A 511 5.50 35.92 22.14
C SER A 511 6.13 35.86 20.75
N LEU A 512 6.44 37.03 20.19
CA LEU A 512 7.20 37.18 18.95
C LEU A 512 8.56 37.77 19.28
N THR A 513 9.63 37.10 18.86
CA THR A 513 11.01 37.57 19.03
C THR A 513 11.72 37.57 17.68
N PHE A 514 12.61 38.52 17.47
CA PHE A 514 13.42 38.60 16.25
C PHE A 514 14.87 38.20 16.60
N PRO A 515 15.37 37.05 16.13
CA PRO A 515 16.77 36.69 16.28
C PRO A 515 17.68 37.58 15.40
N GLU A 516 18.99 37.45 15.57
CA GLU A 516 19.97 38.07 14.65
C GLU A 516 19.72 37.62 13.21
N GLN A 517 19.59 38.59 12.30
CA GLN A 517 19.26 38.34 10.90
C GLN A 517 20.52 37.96 10.12
N ASN A 518 20.86 36.67 10.14
CA ASN A 518 22.09 36.16 9.56
C ASN A 518 21.95 35.68 8.11
N VAL A 519 20.73 35.66 7.56
CA VAL A 519 20.44 35.16 6.21
C VAL A 519 19.93 36.31 5.32
N PRO A 520 20.69 36.74 4.30
CA PRO A 520 20.24 37.76 3.37
C PRO A 520 18.97 37.33 2.62
N GLY A 521 17.98 38.22 2.55
CA GLY A 521 16.77 37.96 1.77
C GLY A 521 15.70 37.12 2.47
N VAL A 522 15.81 36.91 3.78
CA VAL A 522 14.77 36.27 4.60
C VAL A 522 14.59 37.10 5.87
N LEU A 523 13.35 37.38 6.27
CA LEU A 523 13.07 37.91 7.60
C LEU A 523 12.75 36.75 8.54
N GLN A 524 13.61 36.53 9.52
CA GLN A 524 13.47 35.47 10.50
C GLN A 524 12.87 36.01 11.81
N PHE A 525 11.89 35.32 12.36
CA PHE A 525 11.33 35.60 13.69
C PHE A 525 10.83 34.33 14.34
N GLN A 526 10.75 34.31 15.67
CA GLN A 526 10.35 33.15 16.44
C GLN A 526 9.04 33.42 17.17
N LEU A 527 8.13 32.45 17.12
CA LEU A 527 6.88 32.41 17.87
C LEU A 527 7.03 31.43 19.04
N GLU A 528 7.11 31.92 20.27
CA GLU A 528 7.28 31.08 21.47
C GLU A 528 5.97 31.04 22.28
N SER A 529 5.55 29.84 22.69
CA SER A 529 4.39 29.69 23.56
C SER A 529 4.74 30.05 25.00
N THR A 530 3.93 30.91 25.62
CA THR A 530 4.14 31.27 27.03
C THR A 530 3.64 30.19 28.00
N ALA A 531 2.88 29.21 27.50
CA ALA A 531 2.25 28.14 28.31
C ALA A 531 2.80 26.75 28.01
N LEU A 532 3.50 26.58 26.88
CA LEU A 532 4.04 25.30 26.42
C LEU A 532 5.53 25.48 26.16
N GLU A 533 6.34 24.45 26.42
CA GLU A 533 7.75 24.40 26.00
C GLU A 533 7.82 24.14 24.48
N SER A 534 7.28 25.04 23.67
CA SER A 534 7.21 24.90 22.21
C SER A 534 7.36 26.26 21.55
N TRP A 535 8.22 26.29 20.53
CA TRP A 535 8.48 27.48 19.72
C TRP A 535 8.46 27.13 18.23
N MET A 536 8.34 28.16 17.40
CA MET A 536 8.37 28.04 15.96
C MET A 536 9.25 29.12 15.32
N ASP A 537 10.26 28.68 14.58
CA ASP A 537 11.14 29.56 13.81
C ASP A 537 10.49 29.82 12.45
N VAL A 538 10.07 31.06 12.22
CA VAL A 538 9.37 31.48 11.02
C VAL A 538 10.32 32.25 10.11
N SER A 539 10.42 31.82 8.86
CA SER A 539 11.12 32.51 7.78
C SER A 539 10.11 33.14 6.83
N LEU A 540 10.11 34.45 6.69
CA LEU A 540 9.26 35.21 5.77
C LEU A 540 10.04 35.55 4.50
N LEU A 541 9.53 35.12 3.33
CA LEU A 541 10.19 35.28 2.04
C LEU A 541 9.28 35.94 1.00
N PRO A 542 9.63 37.13 0.49
CA PRO A 542 9.04 37.70 -0.71
C PRO A 542 9.48 36.91 -1.96
N ALA A 543 8.51 36.48 -2.77
CA ALA A 543 8.78 35.68 -3.98
C ALA A 543 7.92 36.08 -5.18
N PHE A 544 8.42 35.82 -6.39
CA PHE A 544 7.67 35.93 -7.64
C PHE A 544 6.68 34.76 -7.79
N ASP A 545 5.42 35.04 -8.14
CA ASP A 545 4.42 33.98 -8.39
C ASP A 545 4.57 33.42 -9.81
N ALA A 546 5.67 32.70 -10.04
CA ALA A 546 5.96 32.12 -11.35
C ALA A 546 4.93 31.06 -11.79
N VAL A 547 4.26 30.45 -10.81
CA VAL A 547 3.33 29.34 -10.98
C VAL A 547 1.90 29.83 -11.17
N GLY A 548 1.49 30.90 -10.47
CA GLY A 548 0.16 31.47 -10.55
C GLY A 548 -0.93 30.53 -9.98
N LEU A 549 -2.12 30.57 -10.59
CA LEU A 549 -3.22 29.67 -10.27
C LEU A 549 -3.07 28.37 -11.06
N LEU A 550 -2.83 27.27 -10.36
CA LEU A 550 -2.82 25.92 -10.93
C LEU A 550 -4.01 25.11 -10.40
N ASN A 551 -4.66 24.39 -11.32
CA ASN A 551 -5.65 23.38 -10.95
C ASN A 551 -4.96 22.23 -10.20
N PRO A 552 -5.60 21.65 -9.16
CA PRO A 552 -5.07 20.48 -8.47
C PRO A 552 -4.73 19.35 -9.45
N GLY A 553 -3.50 18.87 -9.42
CA GLY A 553 -3.02 17.77 -10.28
C GLY A 553 -2.52 18.19 -11.68
N ALA A 554 -2.63 19.47 -12.07
CA ALA A 554 -2.08 19.95 -13.34
C ALA A 554 -0.56 20.21 -13.24
N LYS A 555 0.21 19.82 -14.26
CA LYS A 555 1.63 20.16 -14.36
C LYS A 555 1.80 21.66 -14.67
N PRO A 556 2.78 22.36 -14.07
CA PRO A 556 3.18 23.69 -14.48
C PRO A 556 3.57 23.76 -15.97
N ASN A 557 3.38 24.93 -16.60
CA ASN A 557 3.86 25.17 -17.95
C ASN A 557 5.40 25.06 -17.98
N PRO A 558 6.01 24.21 -18.85
CA PRO A 558 7.45 24.04 -18.94
C PRO A 558 8.23 25.35 -19.12
N GLN A 559 7.65 26.35 -19.78
CA GLN A 559 8.26 27.66 -20.00
C GLN A 559 8.59 28.41 -18.70
N ILE A 560 7.93 28.08 -17.58
CA ILE A 560 8.27 28.64 -16.26
C ILE A 560 9.68 28.19 -15.87
N TYR A 561 9.99 26.91 -16.04
CA TYR A 561 11.31 26.37 -15.74
C TYR A 561 12.37 26.76 -16.77
N SER A 562 12.01 26.85 -18.06
CA SER A 562 12.96 27.35 -19.08
C SER A 562 13.39 28.78 -18.77
N ARG A 563 12.48 29.66 -18.35
CA ARG A 563 12.81 31.02 -17.88
C ARG A 563 13.66 31.01 -16.61
N LEU A 564 13.35 30.12 -15.65
CA LEU A 564 14.19 29.93 -14.46
C LEU A 564 15.64 29.59 -14.85
N LEU A 565 15.83 28.65 -15.79
CA LEU A 565 17.17 28.26 -16.26
C LEU A 565 17.90 29.39 -16.99
N HIS A 566 17.18 30.16 -17.81
CA HIS A 566 17.74 31.34 -18.49
C HIS A 566 18.04 32.52 -17.56
N SER A 567 17.49 32.53 -16.33
CA SER A 567 17.78 33.58 -15.36
C SER A 567 19.24 33.56 -14.87
N GLY A 568 19.93 32.42 -15.01
CA GLY A 568 21.28 32.21 -14.49
C GLY A 568 21.31 32.08 -12.96
N CYS A 569 20.21 31.64 -12.35
CA CYS A 569 20.11 31.47 -10.91
C CYS A 569 20.99 30.33 -10.40
N GLU A 570 21.42 30.44 -9.15
CA GLU A 570 22.04 29.31 -8.45
C GLU A 570 20.98 28.24 -8.12
N GLY A 571 21.43 27.02 -7.85
CA GLY A 571 20.54 25.88 -7.60
C GLY A 571 19.66 26.12 -6.36
N GLY A 572 18.34 26.21 -6.55
CA GLY A 572 17.39 26.45 -5.48
C GLY A 572 17.28 27.90 -5.00
N GLU A 573 17.93 28.86 -5.67
CA GLU A 573 17.85 30.29 -5.30
C GLU A 573 16.40 30.82 -5.30
N HIS A 574 15.59 30.35 -6.23
CA HIS A 574 14.18 30.73 -6.38
C HIS A 574 13.21 29.64 -5.87
N ALA A 575 13.69 28.73 -5.01
CA ALA A 575 12.91 27.64 -4.42
C ALA A 575 11.58 28.11 -3.80
N ALA A 576 11.54 29.30 -3.22
CA ALA A 576 10.33 29.89 -2.62
C ALA A 576 9.19 30.06 -3.63
N CYS A 577 9.49 30.34 -4.90
CA CYS A 577 8.51 30.51 -5.98
C CYS A 577 7.66 29.25 -6.19
N PHE A 578 8.23 28.09 -5.87
CA PHE A 578 7.61 26.76 -6.05
C PHE A 578 7.07 26.17 -4.74
N SER A 579 7.01 26.96 -3.66
CA SER A 579 6.58 26.51 -2.33
C SER A 579 5.19 25.85 -2.33
N LYS A 580 4.24 26.33 -3.14
CA LYS A 580 2.90 25.73 -3.30
C LYS A 580 3.00 24.29 -3.83
N LEU A 581 3.82 24.05 -4.85
CA LEU A 581 4.03 22.73 -5.44
C LEU A 581 4.70 21.78 -4.45
N ARG A 582 5.75 22.26 -3.76
CA ARG A 582 6.47 21.50 -2.73
C ARG A 582 5.55 21.10 -1.58
N ARG A 583 4.74 22.04 -1.11
CA ARG A 583 3.72 21.81 -0.07
C ARG A 583 2.73 20.73 -0.51
N ASN A 584 2.21 20.82 -1.73
CA ASN A 584 1.21 19.86 -2.23
C ASN A 584 1.81 18.45 -2.38
N PHE A 585 3.04 18.35 -2.87
CA PHE A 585 3.76 17.08 -2.98
C PHE A 585 3.91 16.35 -1.64
N MET A 586 4.14 17.09 -0.55
CA MET A 586 4.27 16.53 0.80
C MET A 586 2.91 16.25 1.46
N ASN A 587 1.95 17.17 1.31
CA ASN A 587 0.71 17.10 2.07
C ASN A 587 -0.29 16.06 1.58
N THR A 588 -0.18 15.65 0.32
CA THR A 588 -0.98 14.57 -0.29
C THR A 588 -0.61 13.18 0.22
N ARG A 589 0.44 13.06 1.05
CA ARG A 589 0.95 11.78 1.54
C ARG A 589 0.18 11.23 2.74
N PRO A 590 0.09 9.90 2.90
CA PRO A 590 -0.66 9.27 3.99
C PRO A 590 -0.15 9.66 5.38
N ALA A 591 -1.05 9.72 6.36
CA ALA A 591 -0.71 10.12 7.73
C ALA A 591 0.38 9.24 8.37
N LYS A 592 0.39 7.93 8.07
CA LYS A 592 1.43 7.02 8.60
C LYS A 592 2.81 7.28 7.98
N LEU A 593 2.88 7.72 6.72
CA LEU A 593 4.13 8.20 6.13
C LEU A 593 4.63 9.48 6.80
N LYS A 594 3.72 10.41 7.15
CA LYS A 594 4.08 11.58 7.94
C LYS A 594 4.67 11.22 9.30
N ASN A 595 4.15 10.17 9.96
CA ASN A 595 4.76 9.66 11.20
C ASN A 595 6.20 9.17 10.99
N LEU A 596 6.47 8.42 9.90
CA LEU A 596 7.83 7.98 9.57
C LEU A 596 8.76 9.18 9.28
N LEU A 597 8.26 10.20 8.56
CA LEU A 597 8.99 11.45 8.33
C LEU A 597 9.39 12.11 9.66
N LEU A 598 8.48 12.22 10.62
CA LEU A 598 8.80 12.77 11.94
C LEU A 598 9.90 11.97 12.64
N LEU A 599 9.86 10.64 12.56
CA LEU A 599 10.88 9.78 13.18
C LEU A 599 12.27 9.98 12.54
N VAL A 600 12.33 10.01 11.20
CA VAL A 600 13.58 10.24 10.46
C VAL A 600 14.13 11.63 10.76
N LYS A 601 13.27 12.66 10.82
CA LYS A 601 13.66 14.02 11.19
C LYS A 601 14.19 14.10 12.61
N HIS A 602 13.53 13.44 13.56
CA HIS A 602 14.00 13.37 14.95
C HIS A 602 15.39 12.75 15.03
N TRP A 603 15.63 11.64 14.33
CA TRP A 603 16.95 11.02 14.22
C TRP A 603 17.98 11.99 13.62
N TYR A 604 17.66 12.66 12.51
CA TYR A 604 18.54 13.65 11.89
C TYR A 604 18.94 14.78 12.85
N HIS A 605 17.97 15.38 13.55
CA HIS A 605 18.26 16.45 14.51
C HIS A 605 19.10 15.96 15.69
N ARG A 606 18.96 14.70 16.10
CA ARG A 606 19.81 14.09 17.13
C ARG A 606 21.26 14.00 16.68
N VAL A 607 21.51 13.48 15.48
CA VAL A 607 22.85 13.41 14.87
C VAL A 607 23.45 14.82 14.72
N ALA A 608 22.66 15.78 14.24
CA ALA A 608 23.11 17.15 14.05
C ALA A 608 23.44 17.87 15.38
N THR A 609 22.75 17.54 16.47
CA THR A 609 22.97 18.18 17.79
C THR A 609 24.12 17.55 18.57
N GLN A 610 24.30 16.24 18.51
CA GLN A 610 25.39 15.53 19.19
C GLN A 610 26.77 15.90 18.62
N ASN A 611 26.84 16.16 17.31
CA ASN A 611 28.11 16.35 16.60
C ASN A 611 28.40 17.81 16.20
N LYS A 612 27.78 18.79 16.87
CA LYS A 612 28.03 20.22 16.62
C LYS A 612 29.51 20.60 16.73
N GLY A 613 30.27 19.95 17.62
CA GLY A 613 31.71 20.17 17.80
C GLY A 613 32.57 19.67 16.63
N GLU A 614 32.26 18.50 16.08
CA GLU A 614 32.99 17.91 14.94
C GLU A 614 32.65 18.59 13.60
N GLN A 615 31.41 19.06 13.44
CA GLN A 615 30.98 19.82 12.26
C GLN A 615 31.75 21.14 12.08
N LEU A 616 32.05 21.83 13.19
CA LEU A 616 32.85 23.05 13.18
C LEU A 616 34.33 22.80 12.85
N ALA A 617 34.83 21.59 13.14
CA ALA A 617 36.22 21.20 12.88
C ALA A 617 36.45 20.69 11.44
N CYS A 618 35.46 20.02 10.84
CA CYS A 618 35.59 19.39 9.52
C CYS A 618 35.10 20.25 8.35
N GLY A 619 34.47 21.41 8.62
CA GLY A 619 34.02 22.37 7.59
C GLY A 619 32.90 21.86 6.66
N ALA A 620 32.41 20.63 6.85
CA ALA A 620 31.42 19.98 6.00
C ALA A 620 30.02 20.06 6.64
N SER A 621 29.09 20.75 5.99
CA SER A 621 27.69 20.83 6.43
C SER A 621 26.91 19.57 6.06
N LEU A 622 26.02 19.15 6.96
CA LEU A 622 25.04 18.10 6.68
C LEU A 622 24.04 18.56 5.59
N PRO A 623 23.49 17.63 4.79
CA PRO A 623 22.42 17.97 3.84
C PRO A 623 21.20 18.52 4.59
N PRO A 624 20.40 19.41 3.97
CA PRO A 624 19.17 19.89 4.56
C PRO A 624 18.24 18.74 4.98
N VAL A 625 17.53 18.87 6.10
CA VAL A 625 16.57 17.85 6.59
C VAL A 625 15.52 17.48 5.52
N TYR A 626 15.21 18.41 4.62
CA TYR A 626 14.30 18.18 3.49
C TYR A 626 14.80 17.09 2.53
N ALA A 627 16.11 16.87 2.40
CA ALA A 627 16.66 15.76 1.62
C ALA A 627 16.24 14.40 2.18
N LEU A 628 16.22 14.26 3.51
CA LEU A 628 15.80 13.04 4.20
C LEU A 628 14.28 12.86 4.16
N GLU A 629 13.53 13.97 4.17
CA GLU A 629 12.09 13.94 3.92
C GLU A 629 11.79 13.34 2.53
N LEU A 630 12.48 13.84 1.49
CA LEU A 630 12.34 13.31 0.13
C LEU A 630 12.81 11.87 0.01
N LEU A 631 13.93 11.51 0.64
CA LEU A 631 14.44 10.13 0.64
C LEU A 631 13.48 9.16 1.32
N THR A 632 12.78 9.61 2.38
CA THR A 632 11.74 8.83 3.06
C THR A 632 10.52 8.61 2.18
N ILE A 633 10.09 9.64 1.44
CA ILE A 633 9.01 9.50 0.45
C ILE A 633 9.41 8.53 -0.64
N PHE A 634 10.63 8.66 -1.18
CA PHE A 634 11.17 7.75 -2.18
C PHE A 634 11.19 6.31 -1.68
N ALA A 635 11.71 6.06 -0.47
CA ALA A 635 11.73 4.73 0.15
C ALA A 635 10.32 4.14 0.25
N TRP A 636 9.34 4.93 0.69
CA TRP A 636 7.96 4.48 0.77
C TRP A 636 7.33 4.21 -0.60
N GLU A 637 7.51 5.10 -1.58
CA GLU A 637 6.93 4.94 -2.93
C GLU A 637 7.48 3.70 -3.64
N GLN A 638 8.78 3.43 -3.51
CA GLN A 638 9.44 2.32 -4.22
C GLN A 638 9.31 0.98 -3.48
N GLY A 639 9.24 0.99 -2.15
CA GLY A 639 9.32 -0.21 -1.31
C GLY A 639 7.99 -0.67 -0.72
N CYS A 640 7.09 0.28 -0.42
CA CYS A 640 5.87 0.00 0.33
C CYS A 640 4.60 0.32 -0.46
N GLY A 641 4.41 1.59 -0.82
CA GLY A 641 3.25 2.11 -1.55
C GLY A 641 1.90 1.93 -0.86
N LYS A 642 1.88 1.60 0.44
CA LYS A 642 0.66 1.29 1.22
C LYS A 642 0.47 2.29 2.34
N ASP A 643 -0.79 2.58 2.68
CA ASP A 643 -1.14 3.45 3.81
C ASP A 643 -0.79 2.84 5.17
N ARG A 644 -0.75 1.50 5.25
CA ARG A 644 -0.40 0.74 6.45
C ARG A 644 0.90 -0.03 6.23
N PHE A 645 1.87 0.23 7.09
CA PHE A 645 3.17 -0.43 7.11
C PHE A 645 3.81 -0.38 8.50
N ASN A 646 4.91 -1.11 8.68
CA ASN A 646 5.71 -1.10 9.91
C ASN A 646 6.73 0.05 9.86
N ILE A 647 6.71 0.92 10.87
CA ILE A 647 7.60 2.09 10.95
C ILE A 647 9.08 1.67 11.02
N ALA A 648 9.40 0.56 11.71
CA ALA A 648 10.77 0.08 11.82
C ALA A 648 11.35 -0.34 10.46
N GLU A 649 10.55 -1.01 9.62
CA GLU A 649 10.96 -1.38 8.25
C GLU A 649 11.22 -0.13 7.41
N GLY A 650 10.34 0.88 7.52
CA GLY A 650 10.52 2.16 6.84
C GLY A 650 11.79 2.88 7.30
N LEU A 651 12.04 2.96 8.61
CA LEU A 651 13.25 3.57 9.16
C LEU A 651 14.50 2.82 8.69
N ARG A 652 14.51 1.48 8.79
CA ARG A 652 15.61 0.63 8.31
C ARG A 652 15.94 0.88 6.84
N THR A 653 14.92 1.05 6.01
CA THR A 653 15.04 1.30 4.57
C THR A 653 15.70 2.65 4.31
N VAL A 654 15.22 3.72 4.98
CA VAL A 654 15.78 5.07 4.81
C VAL A 654 17.24 5.12 5.26
N LEU A 655 17.57 4.51 6.40
CA LEU A 655 18.95 4.44 6.91
C LEU A 655 19.87 3.64 5.96
N GLY A 656 19.38 2.55 5.38
CA GLY A 656 20.13 1.82 4.34
C GLY A 656 20.40 2.66 3.10
N LEU A 657 19.46 3.50 2.66
CA LEU A 657 19.66 4.43 1.56
C LEU A 657 20.66 5.54 1.89
N VAL A 658 20.66 6.04 3.14
CA VAL A 658 21.64 7.01 3.63
C VAL A 658 23.06 6.43 3.57
N GLN A 659 23.24 5.17 3.96
CA GLN A 659 24.54 4.47 3.85
C GLN A 659 24.98 4.32 2.39
N GLN A 660 24.03 4.19 1.46
CA GLN A 660 24.27 4.10 0.02
C GLN A 660 24.31 5.47 -0.68
N ASN A 661 24.64 6.55 0.03
CA ASN A 661 24.60 7.93 -0.49
C ASN A 661 25.38 8.12 -1.82
N GLN A 662 26.51 7.45 -2.01
CA GLN A 662 27.31 7.52 -3.23
C GLN A 662 26.62 6.91 -4.46
N GLN A 663 25.48 6.25 -4.28
CA GLN A 663 24.68 5.62 -5.31
C GLN A 663 23.32 6.30 -5.51
N LEU A 664 22.94 7.24 -4.64
CA LEU A 664 21.60 7.88 -4.66
C LEU A 664 21.40 8.75 -5.89
N CYS A 665 20.39 8.41 -6.69
CA CYS A 665 19.90 9.19 -7.81
C CYS A 665 18.37 9.21 -7.77
N VAL A 666 17.82 10.24 -7.14
CA VAL A 666 16.41 10.38 -6.82
C VAL A 666 15.87 11.69 -7.40
N TYR A 667 14.85 11.59 -8.25
CA TYR A 667 14.08 12.74 -8.71
C TYR A 667 12.67 12.30 -9.13
N TRP A 668 11.77 13.28 -9.24
CA TRP A 668 10.39 13.08 -9.69
C TRP A 668 10.11 13.92 -10.91
N THR A 669 9.25 13.41 -11.79
CA THR A 669 8.79 14.13 -12.99
C THR A 669 7.34 14.61 -12.86
N VAL A 670 6.92 14.90 -11.61
CA VAL A 670 5.54 15.30 -11.29
C VAL A 670 5.26 16.72 -11.78
N ASN A 671 6.17 17.67 -11.55
CA ASN A 671 5.98 19.07 -11.95
C ASN A 671 6.79 19.49 -13.19
N TYR A 672 7.93 18.86 -13.42
CA TYR A 672 8.76 19.06 -14.61
C TYR A 672 9.09 17.70 -15.24
N GLY A 673 9.57 17.69 -16.46
CA GLY A 673 9.94 16.45 -17.15
C GLY A 673 10.89 16.69 -18.29
N MET A 674 11.05 15.67 -19.12
CA MET A 674 11.99 15.66 -20.25
C MET A 674 11.32 16.08 -21.57
N GLU A 675 10.07 16.55 -21.54
CA GLU A 675 9.31 16.93 -22.73
C GLU A 675 9.91 18.19 -23.39
N ASP A 676 10.29 19.18 -22.59
CA ASP A 676 10.93 20.42 -23.04
C ASP A 676 12.45 20.23 -23.29
N PRO A 677 13.03 20.69 -24.42
CA PRO A 677 14.44 20.50 -24.74
C PRO A 677 15.42 21.15 -23.75
N THR A 678 15.09 22.34 -23.23
CA THR A 678 15.95 23.08 -22.29
C THR A 678 15.99 22.36 -20.94
N LEU A 679 14.82 21.97 -20.44
CA LEU A 679 14.70 21.14 -19.23
C LEU A 679 15.40 19.79 -19.38
N ARG A 680 15.23 19.11 -20.51
CA ARG A 680 15.88 17.84 -20.80
C ARG A 680 17.40 17.95 -20.71
N THR A 681 17.96 18.97 -21.35
CA THR A 681 19.41 19.23 -21.34
C THR A 681 19.91 19.48 -19.92
N HIS A 682 19.19 20.30 -19.15
CA HIS A 682 19.53 20.58 -17.76
C HIS A 682 19.46 19.35 -16.86
N LEU A 683 18.37 18.57 -16.92
CA LEU A 683 18.20 17.35 -16.12
C LEU A 683 19.26 16.30 -16.48
N LEU A 684 19.56 16.08 -17.77
CA LEU A 684 20.68 15.23 -18.18
C LEU A 684 22.03 15.74 -17.64
N GLY A 685 22.22 17.05 -17.56
CA GLY A 685 23.37 17.67 -16.91
C GLY A 685 23.45 17.38 -15.41
N GLN A 686 22.32 17.45 -14.69
CA GLN A 686 22.23 17.09 -13.27
C GLN A 686 22.56 15.60 -13.03
N LEU A 687 22.08 14.71 -13.89
CA LEU A 687 22.32 13.27 -13.78
C LEU A 687 23.80 12.87 -13.89
N ARG A 688 24.63 13.73 -14.50
CA ARG A 688 26.09 13.55 -14.62
C ARG A 688 26.88 14.04 -13.41
N LYS A 689 26.26 14.79 -12.50
CA LYS A 689 26.94 15.29 -11.29
C LYS A 689 27.24 14.15 -10.32
N ALA A 690 28.18 14.41 -9.41
CA ALA A 690 28.51 13.49 -8.32
C ALA A 690 27.27 13.18 -7.47
N ARG A 691 27.22 11.96 -6.94
CA ARG A 691 26.17 11.52 -6.01
C ARG A 691 26.49 12.03 -4.59
N PRO A 692 25.48 12.21 -3.71
CA PRO A 692 24.05 11.96 -3.92
C PRO A 692 23.35 13.03 -4.76
N LEU A 693 22.45 12.57 -5.63
CA LEU A 693 21.53 13.44 -6.37
C LEU A 693 20.12 13.21 -5.85
N VAL A 694 19.58 14.21 -5.16
CA VAL A 694 18.18 14.26 -4.71
C VAL A 694 17.59 15.57 -5.20
N LEU A 695 16.88 15.54 -6.33
CA LEU A 695 16.28 16.76 -6.90
C LEU A 695 14.94 17.07 -6.23
N ASP A 696 14.73 18.34 -5.91
CA ASP A 696 13.44 18.80 -5.39
C ASP A 696 12.34 18.56 -6.43
N PRO A 697 11.23 17.89 -6.09
CA PRO A 697 10.12 17.66 -7.02
C PRO A 697 9.47 18.95 -7.55
N ALA A 698 9.67 20.09 -6.89
CA ALA A 698 9.09 21.37 -7.27
C ALA A 698 10.04 22.26 -8.10
N ASP A 699 11.36 22.14 -7.89
CA ASP A 699 12.40 22.95 -8.53
C ASP A 699 13.52 22.04 -9.13
N PRO A 700 13.63 21.94 -10.47
CA PRO A 700 14.62 21.07 -11.12
C PRO A 700 16.06 21.59 -11.00
N THR A 701 16.28 22.80 -10.49
CA THR A 701 17.62 23.37 -10.28
C THR A 701 18.20 22.96 -8.93
N TRP A 702 17.34 22.57 -7.98
CA TRP A 702 17.75 22.36 -6.59
C TRP A 702 18.04 20.89 -6.30
N ASN A 703 19.33 20.55 -6.26
CA ASN A 703 19.78 19.28 -5.68
C ASN A 703 19.88 19.44 -4.15
N VAL A 704 18.84 19.02 -3.43
CA VAL A 704 18.81 19.07 -1.97
C VAL A 704 19.73 18.03 -1.33
N GLY A 705 20.27 17.09 -2.10
CA GLY A 705 21.24 16.10 -1.63
C GLY A 705 22.64 16.65 -1.37
N GLN A 706 22.94 17.90 -1.73
CA GLN A 706 24.26 18.49 -1.50
C GLN A 706 24.57 18.60 0.01
N GLY A 707 25.80 18.25 0.40
CA GLY A 707 26.27 18.18 1.78
C GLY A 707 27.05 16.89 2.05
N SER A 708 27.65 16.77 3.24
CA SER A 708 28.32 15.53 3.65
C SER A 708 27.32 14.54 4.27
N TRP A 709 27.25 13.34 3.69
CA TRP A 709 26.42 12.24 4.16
C TRP A 709 27.18 11.22 5.01
N GLU A 710 28.51 11.39 5.16
CA GLU A 710 29.38 10.41 5.80
C GLU A 710 28.99 10.19 7.27
N LEU A 711 28.78 11.28 8.02
CA LEU A 711 28.34 11.22 9.41
C LEU A 711 26.96 10.55 9.53
N LEU A 712 26.02 10.90 8.64
CA LEU A 712 24.69 10.28 8.62
C LEU A 712 24.76 8.78 8.33
N ALA A 713 25.66 8.35 7.44
CA ALA A 713 25.88 6.95 7.11
C ALA A 713 26.51 6.18 8.27
N GLN A 714 27.47 6.77 8.99
CA GLN A 714 28.09 6.18 10.18
C GLN A 714 27.06 5.98 11.30
N GLU A 715 26.28 7.01 11.62
CA GLU A 715 25.23 6.95 12.64
C GLU A 715 24.09 6.00 12.24
N ALA A 716 23.75 5.94 10.95
CA ALA A 716 22.79 4.97 10.43
C ALA A 716 23.27 3.52 10.64
N ALA A 717 24.55 3.24 10.41
CA ALA A 717 25.16 1.93 10.64
C ALA A 717 25.16 1.55 12.13
N ALA A 718 25.46 2.50 13.02
CA ALA A 718 25.44 2.28 14.47
C ALA A 718 24.03 1.92 15.00
N LEU A 719 22.97 2.40 14.33
CA LEU A 719 21.59 2.12 14.73
C LEU A 719 21.12 0.71 14.38
N GLU A 720 21.75 0.02 13.43
CA GLU A 720 21.26 -1.28 12.90
C GLU A 720 21.17 -2.38 13.96
N THR A 721 22.03 -2.33 14.97
CA THR A 721 22.09 -3.31 16.06
C THR A 721 21.25 -2.92 17.28
N GLN A 722 20.49 -1.83 17.19
CA GLN A 722 19.76 -1.25 18.33
C GLN A 722 18.31 -1.74 18.41
N ALA A 723 17.66 -1.57 19.56
CA ALA A 723 16.31 -2.10 19.83
C ALA A 723 15.22 -1.59 18.87
N CYS A 724 15.44 -0.41 18.25
CA CYS A 724 14.54 0.16 17.26
C CYS A 724 14.57 -0.53 15.90
N LEU A 725 15.62 -1.32 15.61
CA LEU A 725 15.82 -2.03 14.35
C LEU A 725 16.03 -3.53 14.53
N VAL A 726 15.79 -4.06 15.74
CA VAL A 726 15.89 -5.49 16.07
C VAL A 726 14.54 -5.98 16.60
N ASN A 727 14.09 -7.13 16.08
CA ASN A 727 12.87 -7.80 16.50
C ASN A 727 13.07 -8.46 17.89
N ARG A 728 11.97 -8.85 18.54
CA ARG A 728 12.00 -9.49 19.87
C ARG A 728 12.81 -10.79 19.92
N ASP A 729 12.91 -11.49 18.79
CA ASP A 729 13.68 -12.72 18.62
C ASP A 729 15.17 -12.47 18.36
N GLY A 730 15.62 -11.21 18.40
CA GLY A 730 17.00 -10.81 18.14
C GLY A 730 17.34 -10.68 16.65
N THR A 731 16.38 -10.90 15.74
CA THR A 731 16.62 -10.78 14.30
C THR A 731 16.55 -9.31 13.85
N PRO A 732 17.45 -8.85 12.96
CA PRO A 732 17.35 -7.51 12.38
C PRO A 732 16.06 -7.32 11.58
N VAL A 733 15.44 -6.15 11.71
CA VAL A 733 14.29 -5.74 10.90
C VAL A 733 14.72 -5.70 9.43
N GLN A 734 13.90 -6.29 8.56
CA GLN A 734 14.19 -6.34 7.14
C GLN A 734 13.78 -5.00 6.46
N PRO A 735 14.65 -4.41 5.64
CA PRO A 735 14.28 -3.24 4.84
C PRO A 735 13.27 -3.62 3.74
N TRP A 736 12.57 -2.63 3.22
CA TRP A 736 11.86 -2.77 1.96
C TRP A 736 12.84 -2.92 0.80
N ASP A 737 12.42 -3.63 -0.25
CA ASP A 737 13.19 -3.83 -1.49
C ASP A 737 13.19 -2.54 -2.33
N VAL A 738 14.06 -1.60 -1.94
CA VAL A 738 14.27 -0.29 -2.56
C VAL A 738 15.71 -0.16 -3.03
N MET A 739 15.88 0.30 -4.26
CA MET A 739 17.18 0.61 -4.83
C MET A 739 17.46 2.11 -4.76
N PRO A 740 18.74 2.53 -4.62
CA PRO A 740 19.11 3.95 -4.55
C PRO A 740 19.02 4.67 -5.91
N ALA A 741 18.83 3.92 -7.00
CA ALA A 741 18.62 4.44 -8.35
C ALA A 741 17.59 3.58 -9.10
N LEU A 742 16.79 4.21 -9.97
CA LEU A 742 15.74 3.54 -10.75
C LEU A 742 16.21 3.25 -12.18
N LEU A 743 15.88 2.05 -12.70
CA LEU A 743 16.24 1.64 -14.06
C LEU A 743 15.75 2.65 -15.12
N HIS A 744 14.47 3.03 -15.09
CA HIS A 744 13.87 3.95 -16.08
C HIS A 744 14.46 5.38 -16.01
N GLN A 745 15.16 5.72 -14.93
CA GLN A 745 15.85 6.98 -14.72
C GLN A 745 17.36 6.89 -15.03
N THR A 746 17.87 5.68 -15.28
CA THR A 746 19.28 5.44 -15.59
C THR A 746 19.51 5.72 -17.09
N PRO A 747 20.47 6.58 -17.46
CA PRO A 747 20.82 6.79 -18.87
C PRO A 747 21.22 5.49 -19.57
N ALA A 748 20.84 5.34 -20.84
CA ALA A 748 21.19 4.17 -21.68
C ALA A 748 22.69 3.80 -21.63
N THR A 749 23.57 4.80 -21.54
CA THR A 749 25.04 4.61 -21.50
C THR A 749 25.56 4.08 -20.18
N ASP A 750 24.75 4.14 -19.13
CA ASP A 750 25.14 3.77 -17.77
C ASP A 750 24.53 2.42 -17.35
N LEU A 751 23.88 1.69 -18.28
CA LEU A 751 23.24 0.42 -17.97
C LEU A 751 24.25 -0.66 -17.54
N ASP A 752 25.43 -0.75 -18.16
CA ASP A 752 26.49 -1.66 -17.70
C ASP A 752 26.92 -1.34 -16.25
N LYS A 753 27.07 -0.04 -15.95
CA LYS A 753 27.39 0.44 -14.60
C LYS A 753 26.27 0.09 -13.61
N PHE A 754 25.02 0.34 -13.97
CA PHE A 754 23.84 -0.02 -13.17
C PHE A 754 23.79 -1.53 -12.86
N ILE A 755 24.05 -2.38 -13.86
CA ILE A 755 24.08 -3.83 -13.65
C ILE A 755 25.19 -4.21 -12.67
N SER A 756 26.41 -3.71 -12.88
CA SER A 756 27.56 -4.03 -12.04
C SER A 756 27.39 -3.59 -10.58
N GLN A 757 26.76 -2.43 -10.36
CA GLN A 757 26.58 -1.85 -9.03
C GLN A 757 25.41 -2.49 -8.28
N PHE A 758 24.30 -2.78 -8.98
CA PHE A 758 23.05 -3.08 -8.30
C PHE A 758 22.46 -4.46 -8.60
N LEU A 759 22.75 -5.06 -9.75
CA LEU A 759 22.11 -6.31 -10.16
C LEU A 759 23.03 -7.52 -10.05
N GLN A 760 24.34 -7.33 -10.16
CA GLN A 760 25.30 -8.41 -10.09
C GLN A 760 25.46 -8.91 -8.65
N PRO A 761 25.31 -10.23 -8.39
CA PRO A 761 25.47 -10.76 -7.03
C PRO A 761 26.91 -10.62 -6.51
N ASP A 762 27.04 -10.55 -5.19
CA ASP A 762 28.34 -10.47 -4.53
C ASP A 762 29.16 -11.76 -4.73
N ARG A 763 30.43 -11.60 -5.15
CA ARG A 763 31.30 -12.72 -5.51
C ARG A 763 31.68 -13.57 -4.30
N GLN A 764 31.90 -12.95 -3.15
CA GLN A 764 32.30 -13.66 -1.93
C GLN A 764 31.13 -14.49 -1.41
N PHE A 765 29.94 -13.90 -1.31
CA PHE A 765 28.72 -14.58 -0.90
C PHE A 765 28.39 -15.75 -1.85
N LEU A 766 28.50 -15.56 -3.17
CA LEU A 766 28.30 -16.65 -4.13
C LEU A 766 29.27 -17.82 -3.92
N ALA A 767 30.54 -17.55 -3.59
CA ALA A 767 31.51 -18.59 -3.28
C ALA A 767 31.12 -19.37 -2.01
N GLN A 768 30.66 -18.67 -0.97
CA GLN A 768 30.19 -19.27 0.28
C GLN A 768 28.94 -20.13 0.06
N VAL A 769 27.96 -19.63 -0.71
CA VAL A 769 26.77 -20.38 -1.09
C VAL A 769 27.15 -21.62 -1.89
N ASN A 770 28.04 -21.51 -2.88
CA ASN A 770 28.47 -22.67 -3.67
C ASN A 770 29.10 -23.75 -2.80
N LYS A 771 30.00 -23.38 -1.89
CA LYS A 771 30.64 -24.30 -0.93
C LYS A 771 29.62 -24.96 0.01
N ALA A 772 28.65 -24.20 0.50
CA ALA A 772 27.57 -24.71 1.34
C ALA A 772 26.69 -25.72 0.57
N VAL A 773 26.28 -25.38 -0.65
CA VAL A 773 25.47 -26.28 -1.49
C VAL A 773 26.26 -27.53 -1.87
N ASP A 774 27.57 -27.46 -2.15
CA ASP A 774 28.39 -28.64 -2.43
C ASP A 774 28.45 -29.59 -1.23
N THR A 775 28.51 -29.03 -0.02
CA THR A 775 28.46 -29.78 1.24
C THR A 775 27.09 -30.44 1.43
N ILE A 776 26.00 -29.70 1.19
CA ILE A 776 24.62 -30.22 1.25
C ILE A 776 24.42 -31.33 0.21
N CYS A 777 24.83 -31.13 -1.03
CA CYS A 777 24.75 -32.12 -2.10
C CYS A 777 25.46 -33.43 -1.73
N SER A 778 26.68 -33.33 -1.20
CA SER A 778 27.46 -34.50 -0.77
C SER A 778 26.76 -35.21 0.39
N PHE A 779 26.24 -34.44 1.35
CA PHE A 779 25.49 -34.98 2.47
C PHE A 779 24.24 -35.73 2.02
N LEU A 780 23.42 -35.15 1.14
CA LEU A 780 22.22 -35.81 0.62
C LEU A 780 22.55 -37.11 -0.13
N ARG A 781 23.62 -37.11 -0.93
CA ARG A 781 24.05 -38.31 -1.68
C ARG A 781 24.51 -39.45 -0.77
N GLU A 782 25.22 -39.13 0.32
CA GLU A 782 25.80 -40.11 1.23
C GLU A 782 24.83 -40.58 2.32
N ASN A 783 23.88 -39.73 2.74
CA ASN A 783 23.12 -39.92 3.97
C ASN A 783 21.62 -40.18 3.75
N CYS A 784 21.00 -39.65 2.69
CA CYS A 784 19.59 -39.91 2.40
C CYS A 784 19.35 -41.37 2.05
N PHE A 785 18.26 -41.94 2.58
CA PHE A 785 17.77 -43.28 2.23
C PHE A 785 18.77 -44.42 2.49
N ARG A 786 19.73 -44.26 3.42
CA ARG A 786 20.78 -45.27 3.70
C ARG A 786 20.23 -46.66 4.02
N ASP A 787 19.10 -46.72 4.73
CA ASP A 787 18.45 -47.97 5.13
C ASP A 787 17.26 -48.35 4.22
N SER A 788 17.21 -47.79 3.00
CA SER A 788 16.12 -47.98 2.04
C SER A 788 16.65 -48.48 0.69
N ALA A 789 15.74 -49.03 -0.13
CA ALA A 789 16.05 -49.40 -1.51
C ALA A 789 16.20 -48.18 -2.44
N ILE A 790 15.76 -46.99 -2.00
CA ILE A 790 15.89 -45.73 -2.73
C ILE A 790 17.33 -45.23 -2.65
N LYS A 791 17.92 -44.81 -3.76
CA LYS A 791 19.25 -44.20 -3.83
C LYS A 791 19.17 -42.83 -4.49
N VAL A 792 19.97 -41.88 -4.01
CA VAL A 792 20.20 -40.61 -4.69
C VAL A 792 21.21 -40.85 -5.83
N ILE A 793 20.75 -40.80 -7.07
CA ILE A 793 21.57 -41.02 -8.27
C ILE A 793 22.53 -39.84 -8.45
N LYS A 794 21.97 -38.62 -8.46
CA LYS A 794 22.71 -37.36 -8.58
C LYS A 794 21.89 -36.20 -8.01
N VAL A 795 22.59 -35.10 -7.70
CA VAL A 795 21.98 -33.85 -7.24
C VAL A 795 22.49 -32.72 -8.11
N VAL A 796 21.58 -31.94 -8.68
CA VAL A 796 21.85 -30.90 -9.68
C VAL A 796 21.37 -29.55 -9.17
N LYS A 797 22.21 -28.52 -9.33
CA LYS A 797 21.84 -27.13 -9.08
C LYS A 797 21.10 -26.59 -10.32
N GLY A 798 19.89 -26.07 -10.11
CA GLY A 798 19.04 -25.41 -11.10
C GLY A 798 18.76 -23.95 -10.74
N GLY A 799 17.72 -23.38 -11.35
CA GLY A 799 17.31 -22.00 -11.11
C GLY A 799 18.28 -20.92 -11.58
N SER A 800 18.07 -19.70 -11.12
CA SER A 800 18.80 -18.49 -11.58
C SER A 800 20.28 -18.52 -11.20
N SER A 801 20.58 -19.06 -10.01
CA SER A 801 21.95 -19.15 -9.49
C SER A 801 22.80 -20.10 -10.33
N ALA A 802 22.28 -21.30 -10.65
CA ALA A 802 23.00 -22.25 -11.50
C ALA A 802 23.15 -21.76 -12.94
N LYS A 803 22.13 -21.11 -13.51
CA LYS A 803 22.20 -20.50 -14.85
C LYS A 803 23.18 -19.32 -14.93
N GLY A 804 23.63 -18.79 -13.79
CA GLY A 804 24.48 -17.60 -13.74
C GLY A 804 23.73 -16.30 -14.07
N THR A 805 22.43 -16.27 -13.82
CA THR A 805 21.51 -15.13 -14.06
C THR A 805 20.81 -14.65 -12.78
N ALA A 806 21.33 -15.03 -11.61
CA ALA A 806 20.88 -14.54 -10.31
C ALA A 806 21.08 -13.02 -10.18
N LEU A 807 20.13 -12.38 -9.48
CA LEU A 807 20.17 -10.98 -9.10
C LEU A 807 20.77 -10.83 -7.70
N ARG A 808 21.37 -9.67 -7.43
CA ARG A 808 21.90 -9.28 -6.11
C ARG A 808 20.80 -9.24 -5.04
N GLY A 809 21.19 -9.44 -3.78
CA GLY A 809 20.28 -9.45 -2.63
C GLY A 809 19.62 -10.81 -2.50
N ARG A 810 18.32 -10.90 -2.86
CA ARG A 810 17.53 -12.14 -2.79
C ARG A 810 17.40 -12.82 -4.15
N SER A 811 17.86 -14.07 -4.20
CA SER A 811 17.83 -14.90 -5.41
C SER A 811 17.23 -16.29 -5.16
N ASP A 812 16.64 -16.85 -6.21
CA ASP A 812 16.00 -18.17 -6.17
C ASP A 812 16.90 -19.19 -6.88
N ALA A 813 17.00 -20.38 -6.31
CA ALA A 813 17.74 -21.52 -6.84
C ALA A 813 16.95 -22.82 -6.67
N ASP A 814 17.21 -23.78 -7.53
CA ASP A 814 16.61 -25.12 -7.41
C ASP A 814 17.69 -26.13 -7.04
N LEU A 815 17.34 -27.09 -6.20
CA LEU A 815 18.16 -28.25 -5.89
C LEU A 815 17.41 -29.51 -6.31
N VAL A 816 17.75 -30.03 -7.50
CA VAL A 816 17.06 -31.19 -8.09
C VAL A 816 17.74 -32.47 -7.63
N VAL A 817 16.99 -33.34 -6.95
CA VAL A 817 17.48 -34.60 -6.38
C VAL A 817 16.94 -35.76 -7.22
N PHE A 818 17.82 -36.42 -7.98
CA PHE A 818 17.45 -37.55 -8.83
C PHE A 818 17.48 -38.84 -8.04
N LEU A 819 16.37 -39.59 -8.07
CA LEU A 819 16.17 -40.78 -7.22
C LEU A 819 15.97 -42.05 -8.03
N SER A 820 16.54 -43.16 -7.56
CA SER A 820 16.47 -44.47 -8.23
C SER A 820 15.11 -45.15 -8.15
N CYS A 821 14.18 -44.63 -7.36
CA CYS A 821 12.83 -45.17 -7.23
C CYS A 821 11.89 -44.72 -8.35
N PHE A 822 12.32 -43.78 -9.20
CA PHE A 822 11.56 -43.36 -10.36
C PHE A 822 12.14 -44.04 -11.60
N GLY A 823 11.34 -44.90 -12.24
CA GLY A 823 11.69 -45.56 -13.51
C GLY A 823 11.10 -44.87 -14.74
N GLN A 824 10.11 -44.00 -14.55
CA GLN A 824 9.39 -43.27 -15.61
C GLN A 824 8.88 -41.92 -15.10
N PHE A 825 8.46 -41.03 -16.00
CA PHE A 825 8.02 -39.67 -15.67
C PHE A 825 6.86 -39.63 -14.65
N THR A 826 5.82 -40.44 -14.86
CA THR A 826 4.59 -40.45 -14.03
C THR A 826 4.81 -40.82 -12.56
N GLU A 827 5.95 -41.43 -12.23
CA GLU A 827 6.25 -41.89 -10.87
C GLU A 827 6.73 -40.78 -9.93
N GLN A 828 7.11 -39.60 -10.44
CA GLN A 828 7.54 -38.46 -9.61
C GLN A 828 6.44 -37.92 -8.68
N GLY A 829 5.17 -38.15 -9.02
CA GLY A 829 4.03 -37.78 -8.18
C GLY A 829 3.79 -38.75 -7.02
N ASN A 830 4.19 -40.02 -7.19
CA ASN A 830 3.93 -41.08 -6.22
C ASN A 830 4.93 -41.00 -5.06
N ARG A 831 4.47 -41.18 -3.82
CA ARG A 831 5.32 -41.13 -2.59
C ARG A 831 6.09 -39.81 -2.36
N ARG A 832 5.71 -38.72 -3.06
CA ARG A 832 6.38 -37.42 -2.96
C ARG A 832 6.51 -36.89 -1.53
N ALA A 833 5.46 -37.07 -0.71
CA ALA A 833 5.47 -36.62 0.69
C ALA A 833 6.50 -37.38 1.55
N GLU A 834 6.61 -38.70 1.37
CA GLU A 834 7.58 -39.55 2.08
C GLU A 834 9.01 -39.15 1.71
N ILE A 835 9.28 -38.99 0.40
CA ILE A 835 10.58 -38.57 -0.12
C ILE A 835 10.97 -37.19 0.41
N ILE A 836 10.05 -36.22 0.37
CA ILE A 836 10.28 -34.88 0.90
C ILE A 836 10.55 -34.89 2.41
N SER A 837 9.83 -35.73 3.16
CA SER A 837 10.03 -35.88 4.60
C SER A 837 11.42 -36.41 4.94
N GLU A 838 11.88 -37.43 4.22
CA GLU A 838 13.24 -37.97 4.39
C GLU A 838 14.30 -36.93 4.04
N ILE A 839 14.18 -36.27 2.89
CA ILE A 839 15.14 -35.23 2.48
C ILE A 839 15.17 -34.09 3.51
N ARG A 840 14.02 -33.69 4.07
CA ARG A 840 13.95 -32.70 5.15
C ARG A 840 14.72 -33.14 6.38
N ALA A 841 14.49 -34.36 6.88
CA ALA A 841 15.18 -34.90 8.05
C ALA A 841 16.71 -34.86 7.84
N GLN A 842 17.17 -35.21 6.64
CA GLN A 842 18.60 -35.18 6.29
C GLN A 842 19.15 -33.76 6.15
N LEU A 843 18.37 -32.79 5.67
CA LEU A 843 18.78 -31.38 5.65
C LEU A 843 18.92 -30.82 7.07
N GLU A 844 17.98 -31.13 7.96
CA GLU A 844 18.02 -30.73 9.37
C GLU A 844 19.22 -31.37 10.10
N GLU A 845 19.49 -32.65 9.83
CA GLU A 845 20.68 -33.33 10.33
C GLU A 845 21.98 -32.70 9.80
N CYS A 846 22.02 -32.38 8.50
CA CYS A 846 23.14 -31.69 7.87
C CYS A 846 23.41 -30.33 8.53
N GLN A 847 22.33 -29.57 8.78
CA GLN A 847 22.37 -28.28 9.47
C GLN A 847 22.98 -28.39 10.87
N GLN A 848 22.71 -29.47 11.60
CA GLN A 848 23.23 -29.71 12.95
C GLN A 848 24.66 -30.24 12.95
N LYS A 849 25.00 -31.15 12.04
CA LYS A 849 26.30 -31.86 12.04
C LYS A 849 27.42 -31.11 11.33
N ARG A 850 27.10 -30.17 10.43
CA ARG A 850 28.09 -29.45 9.61
C ARG A 850 28.15 -27.98 9.99
N GLN A 851 29.33 -27.38 9.80
CA GLN A 851 29.52 -25.94 9.95
C GLN A 851 29.45 -25.25 8.59
N PHE A 852 28.67 -24.17 8.53
CA PHE A 852 28.50 -23.36 7.34
C PHE A 852 28.99 -21.92 7.56
N GLU A 853 29.60 -21.33 6.53
CA GLU A 853 29.97 -19.91 6.51
C GLU A 853 28.75 -19.00 6.37
N VAL A 854 27.64 -19.56 5.85
CA VAL A 854 26.33 -18.93 5.75
C VAL A 854 25.40 -19.40 6.87
N LYS A 855 24.36 -18.62 7.16
CA LYS A 855 23.24 -19.06 7.99
C LYS A 855 22.36 -19.98 7.13
N PHE A 856 22.29 -21.26 7.50
CA PHE A 856 21.46 -22.25 6.84
C PHE A 856 20.18 -22.45 7.65
N GLU A 857 19.02 -22.24 7.04
CA GLU A 857 17.71 -22.42 7.68
C GLU A 857 16.78 -23.26 6.81
N VAL A 858 16.32 -24.40 7.34
CA VAL A 858 15.30 -25.23 6.69
C VAL A 858 13.90 -24.68 7.03
N SER A 859 13.02 -24.59 6.04
CA SER A 859 11.66 -24.07 6.24
C SER A 859 10.90 -24.90 7.28
N LYS A 860 10.35 -24.27 8.32
CA LYS A 860 9.57 -24.97 9.37
C LYS A 860 8.17 -25.39 8.94
N TRP A 861 7.72 -24.95 7.76
CA TRP A 861 6.40 -25.29 7.25
C TRP A 861 6.45 -26.64 6.53
N GLU A 862 5.62 -27.58 6.98
CA GLU A 862 5.40 -28.84 6.29
C GLU A 862 4.50 -28.60 5.07
N ASN A 863 5.10 -28.67 3.88
CA ASN A 863 4.37 -28.72 2.62
C ASN A 863 4.71 -30.04 1.93
N PRO A 864 3.73 -30.95 1.72
CA PRO A 864 3.99 -32.26 1.14
C PRO A 864 4.40 -32.20 -0.34
N ARG A 865 4.37 -31.02 -0.97
CA ARG A 865 4.71 -30.82 -2.39
C ARG A 865 6.04 -30.11 -2.63
N VAL A 866 6.48 -29.26 -1.69
CA VAL A 866 7.67 -28.41 -1.86
C VAL A 866 8.43 -28.34 -0.55
N LEU A 867 9.72 -28.70 -0.60
CA LEU A 867 10.67 -28.50 0.48
C LEU A 867 11.56 -27.32 0.12
N SER A 868 11.73 -26.38 1.04
CA SER A 868 12.60 -25.23 0.80
C SER A 868 13.50 -24.94 1.99
N PHE A 869 14.66 -24.36 1.69
CA PHE A 869 15.60 -23.85 2.69
C PHE A 869 16.26 -22.57 2.20
N SER A 870 16.81 -21.77 3.10
CA SER A 870 17.51 -20.54 2.78
C SER A 870 18.96 -20.58 3.24
N LEU A 871 19.84 -19.98 2.44
CA LEU A 871 21.23 -19.69 2.77
C LEU A 871 21.40 -18.17 2.82
N THR A 872 21.59 -17.63 4.02
CA THR A 872 21.69 -16.18 4.26
C THR A 872 23.12 -15.81 4.67
N SER A 873 23.65 -14.69 4.19
CA SER A 873 24.96 -14.22 4.62
C SER A 873 24.96 -13.84 6.10
N LYS A 874 26.05 -14.16 6.81
CA LYS A 874 26.23 -13.77 8.22
C LYS A 874 26.66 -12.32 8.38
N THR A 875 27.26 -11.74 7.34
CA THR A 875 27.82 -10.37 7.35
C THR A 875 26.98 -9.38 6.53
N MET A 876 26.36 -9.85 5.45
CA MET A 876 25.51 -9.02 4.57
C MET A 876 24.04 -9.43 4.72
N LEU A 877 23.35 -8.85 5.70
CA LEU A 877 22.02 -9.29 6.14
C LEU A 877 20.91 -9.23 5.07
N ASP A 878 21.13 -8.50 3.98
CA ASP A 878 20.24 -8.35 2.82
C ASP A 878 20.49 -9.38 1.71
N HIS A 879 21.53 -10.22 1.84
CA HIS A 879 21.89 -11.24 0.86
C HIS A 879 21.43 -12.63 1.28
N SER A 880 20.54 -13.23 0.49
CA SER A 880 20.04 -14.59 0.70
C SER A 880 19.77 -15.33 -0.61
N VAL A 881 19.88 -16.65 -0.55
CA VAL A 881 19.47 -17.55 -1.64
C VAL A 881 18.45 -18.54 -1.08
N ASP A 882 17.25 -18.52 -1.65
CA ASP A 882 16.18 -19.44 -1.31
C ASP A 882 16.22 -20.62 -2.29
N PHE A 883 16.26 -21.84 -1.75
CA PHE A 883 16.37 -23.08 -2.50
C PHE A 883 15.06 -23.86 -2.42
N ASP A 884 14.52 -24.24 -3.58
CA ASP A 884 13.47 -25.25 -3.69
C ASP A 884 14.10 -26.61 -3.99
N VAL A 885 13.76 -27.61 -3.19
CA VAL A 885 14.28 -28.98 -3.32
C VAL A 885 13.26 -29.84 -4.05
N LEU A 886 13.67 -30.37 -5.21
CA LEU A 886 12.78 -30.97 -6.19
C LEU A 886 13.23 -32.41 -6.51
N PRO A 887 12.52 -33.45 -6.04
CA PRO A 887 12.75 -34.82 -6.48
C PRO A 887 12.43 -34.98 -7.97
N ALA A 888 13.27 -35.69 -8.72
CA ALA A 888 13.08 -35.89 -10.16
C ALA A 888 13.51 -37.28 -10.65
N PHE A 889 12.91 -37.73 -11.76
CA PHE A 889 13.32 -38.91 -12.52
C PHE A 889 14.55 -38.60 -13.38
N ASP A 890 15.55 -39.48 -13.39
CA ASP A 890 16.75 -39.31 -14.21
C ASP A 890 16.54 -39.79 -15.65
N ALA A 891 15.72 -39.05 -16.40
CA ALA A 891 15.40 -39.36 -17.80
C ALA A 891 16.61 -39.24 -18.73
N LEU A 892 17.64 -38.49 -18.34
CA LEU A 892 18.83 -38.22 -19.16
C LEU A 892 19.97 -39.22 -18.89
N GLY A 893 19.97 -39.87 -17.71
CA GLY A 893 21.04 -40.76 -17.29
C GLY A 893 22.41 -40.06 -17.24
N GLN A 894 23.44 -40.75 -17.77
CA GLN A 894 24.77 -40.15 -17.94
C GLN A 894 24.82 -39.31 -19.22
N LEU A 895 24.64 -38.00 -19.06
CA LEU A 895 24.75 -37.05 -20.17
C LEU A 895 26.23 -36.83 -20.53
N VAL A 896 26.60 -37.06 -21.79
CA VAL A 896 27.90 -36.61 -22.30
C VAL A 896 27.80 -35.11 -22.63
N PRO A 897 28.67 -34.23 -22.09
CA PRO A 897 28.62 -32.81 -22.37
C PRO A 897 28.62 -32.50 -23.88
N GLY A 898 27.67 -31.67 -24.32
CA GLY A 898 27.54 -31.27 -25.73
C GLY A 898 26.88 -32.31 -26.64
N SER A 899 26.51 -33.49 -26.14
CA SER A 899 25.73 -34.49 -26.89
C SER A 899 24.23 -34.24 -26.79
N ARG A 900 23.49 -34.57 -27.86
CA ARG A 900 22.02 -34.53 -27.86
C ARG A 900 21.46 -35.76 -27.14
N PRO A 901 20.44 -35.62 -26.28
CA PRO A 901 19.74 -36.76 -25.71
C PRO A 901 19.10 -37.65 -26.79
N SER A 902 18.87 -38.92 -26.47
CA SER A 902 18.14 -39.85 -27.35
C SER A 902 16.71 -39.34 -27.60
N SER A 903 16.24 -39.37 -28.85
CA SER A 903 14.87 -38.97 -29.21
C SER A 903 13.80 -39.76 -28.43
N ARG A 904 14.13 -40.99 -28.02
CA ARG A 904 13.26 -41.85 -27.22
C ARG A 904 12.87 -41.21 -25.89
N VAL A 905 13.78 -40.45 -25.26
CA VAL A 905 13.50 -39.73 -24.00
C VAL A 905 12.34 -38.75 -24.19
N TYR A 906 12.34 -38.03 -25.31
CA TYR A 906 11.29 -37.06 -25.63
C TYR A 906 10.01 -37.74 -26.12
N ALA A 907 10.11 -38.87 -26.83
CA ALA A 907 8.94 -39.67 -27.16
C ALA A 907 8.24 -40.18 -25.88
N ASP A 908 9.00 -40.73 -24.92
CA ASP A 908 8.47 -41.21 -23.63
C ASP A 908 7.86 -40.06 -22.80
N LEU A 909 8.48 -38.88 -22.84
CA LEU A 909 7.93 -37.65 -22.24
C LEU A 909 6.59 -37.27 -22.87
N ILE A 910 6.48 -37.29 -24.20
CA ILE A 910 5.27 -36.95 -24.94
C ILE A 910 4.15 -37.96 -24.64
N HIS A 911 4.44 -39.25 -24.48
CA HIS A 911 3.42 -40.24 -24.08
C HIS A 911 2.97 -40.05 -22.63
N SER A 912 3.85 -39.54 -21.76
CA SER A 912 3.57 -39.28 -20.34
C SER A 912 2.96 -37.88 -20.09
N TYR A 913 2.81 -37.08 -21.16
CA TYR A 913 2.42 -35.68 -21.11
C TYR A 913 0.96 -35.50 -20.68
N SER A 914 0.74 -34.80 -19.55
CA SER A 914 -0.59 -34.37 -19.11
C SER A 914 -0.70 -32.85 -19.00
N ASN A 915 0.32 -32.21 -18.42
CA ASN A 915 0.41 -30.76 -18.26
C ASN A 915 1.71 -30.21 -18.89
N ALA A 916 1.67 -28.98 -19.39
CA ALA A 916 2.85 -28.30 -19.94
C ALA A 916 3.97 -28.14 -18.91
N GLY A 917 5.16 -28.67 -19.21
CA GLY A 917 6.37 -28.51 -18.38
C GLY A 917 6.32 -29.25 -17.04
N GLU A 918 5.40 -30.20 -16.86
CA GLU A 918 5.22 -30.98 -15.62
C GLU A 918 6.51 -31.65 -15.13
N TYR A 919 7.30 -32.16 -16.09
CA TYR A 919 8.54 -32.89 -15.83
C TYR A 919 9.80 -32.07 -16.16
N SER A 920 9.69 -30.75 -16.21
CA SER A 920 10.80 -29.84 -16.54
C SER A 920 12.02 -30.01 -15.62
N THR A 921 11.82 -30.48 -14.38
CA THR A 921 12.89 -30.81 -13.43
C THR A 921 13.81 -31.93 -13.92
N CYS A 922 13.34 -32.85 -14.77
CA CYS A 922 14.19 -33.90 -15.36
C CYS A 922 15.26 -33.30 -16.29
N PHE A 923 14.97 -32.14 -16.87
CA PHE A 923 15.78 -31.50 -17.91
C PHE A 923 16.57 -30.29 -17.39
N THR A 924 16.65 -30.11 -16.06
CA THR A 924 17.34 -28.97 -15.44
C THR A 924 18.80 -28.83 -15.85
N GLU A 925 19.52 -29.94 -16.08
CA GLU A 925 20.90 -29.91 -16.59
C GLU A 925 20.98 -29.22 -17.97
N LEU A 926 20.10 -29.60 -18.89
CA LEU A 926 20.04 -29.03 -20.24
C LEU A 926 19.61 -27.56 -20.24
N GLN A 927 18.60 -27.22 -19.41
CA GLN A 927 18.15 -25.83 -19.23
C GLN A 927 19.28 -24.94 -18.69
N ARG A 928 20.05 -25.46 -17.71
CA ARG A 928 21.21 -24.78 -17.14
C ARG A 928 22.29 -24.57 -18.20
N ASP A 929 22.66 -25.63 -18.90
CA ASP A 929 23.78 -25.63 -19.85
C ASP A 929 23.49 -24.74 -21.07
N PHE A 930 22.22 -24.65 -21.49
CA PHE A 930 21.77 -23.74 -22.53
C PHE A 930 22.07 -22.25 -22.21
N ILE A 931 21.98 -21.86 -20.92
CA ILE A 931 22.24 -20.48 -20.48
C ILE A 931 23.71 -20.29 -20.06
N ILE A 932 24.32 -21.25 -19.36
CA ILE A 932 25.70 -21.15 -18.87
C ILE A 932 26.67 -20.87 -20.01
N SER A 933 26.49 -21.58 -21.14
CA SER A 933 27.33 -21.49 -22.35
C SER A 933 27.31 -20.11 -23.01
N ARG A 934 26.40 -19.21 -22.62
CA ARG A 934 26.27 -17.89 -23.23
C ARG A 934 27.23 -16.85 -22.64
N PRO A 935 27.61 -15.82 -23.43
CA PRO A 935 28.55 -14.79 -22.98
C PRO A 935 28.12 -14.09 -21.68
N THR A 936 29.09 -13.67 -20.88
CA THR A 936 28.84 -12.94 -19.62
C THR A 936 27.99 -11.70 -19.82
N LYS A 937 28.20 -10.96 -20.92
CA LYS A 937 27.43 -9.76 -21.25
C LYS A 937 25.95 -10.07 -21.55
N LEU A 938 25.65 -11.20 -22.18
CA LEU A 938 24.26 -11.65 -22.37
C LEU A 938 23.59 -11.99 -21.03
N LYS A 939 24.32 -12.66 -20.13
CA LYS A 939 23.82 -12.93 -18.77
C LYS A 939 23.56 -11.65 -17.99
N SER A 940 24.35 -10.59 -18.21
CA SER A 940 24.08 -9.24 -17.69
C SER A 940 22.80 -8.63 -18.27
N LEU A 941 22.54 -8.77 -19.57
CA LEU A 941 21.27 -8.36 -20.17
C LEU A 941 20.08 -9.12 -19.57
N ILE A 942 20.21 -10.43 -19.36
CA ILE A 942 19.16 -11.25 -18.73
C ILE A 942 18.87 -10.74 -17.31
N ARG A 943 19.89 -10.37 -16.52
CA ARG A 943 19.68 -9.74 -15.21
C ARG A 943 18.90 -8.44 -15.32
N LEU A 944 19.24 -7.59 -16.29
CA LEU A 944 18.54 -6.33 -16.51
C LEU A 944 17.05 -6.56 -16.84
N VAL A 945 16.75 -7.51 -17.73
CA VAL A 945 15.38 -7.88 -18.12
C VAL A 945 14.62 -8.49 -16.93
N LYS A 946 15.25 -9.36 -16.14
CA LYS A 946 14.64 -9.91 -14.92
C LYS A 946 14.35 -8.84 -13.88
N HIS A 947 15.26 -7.88 -13.72
CA HIS A 947 15.07 -6.75 -12.83
C HIS A 947 13.87 -5.90 -13.26
N TRP A 948 13.81 -5.52 -14.54
CA TRP A 948 12.65 -4.84 -15.12
C TRP A 948 11.34 -5.62 -14.91
N TYR A 949 11.35 -6.93 -15.17
CA TYR A 949 10.20 -7.80 -14.93
C TYR A 949 9.75 -7.81 -13.45
N ARG A 950 10.70 -7.84 -12.50
CA ARG A 950 10.39 -7.72 -11.05
C ARG A 950 9.77 -6.37 -10.72
N GLN A 951 10.16 -5.28 -11.37
CA GLN A 951 9.53 -3.96 -11.19
C GLN A 951 8.10 -3.95 -11.71
N CYS A 952 7.83 -4.51 -12.89
CA CYS A 952 6.47 -4.69 -13.41
C CYS A 952 5.61 -5.56 -12.48
N ASN A 953 6.22 -6.46 -11.71
CA ASN A 953 5.51 -7.28 -10.75
C ASN A 953 4.93 -6.54 -9.54
N LYS A 954 5.49 -5.38 -9.19
CA LYS A 954 5.04 -4.58 -8.03
C LYS A 954 3.77 -3.76 -8.31
N MET A 955 3.33 -3.67 -9.57
CA MET A 955 2.15 -2.88 -9.97
C MET A 955 0.82 -3.60 -9.70
N PRO A 956 -0.29 -2.88 -9.42
CA PRO A 956 -1.61 -3.48 -9.27
C PRO A 956 -2.04 -4.19 -10.56
N LYS A 957 -2.22 -5.51 -10.52
CA LYS A 957 -2.64 -6.30 -11.68
C LYS A 957 -4.09 -6.77 -11.51
N GLY A 958 -4.83 -6.81 -12.61
CA GLY A 958 -6.09 -7.54 -12.70
C GLY A 958 -5.88 -9.06 -12.54
N ARG A 959 -6.92 -9.87 -12.79
CA ARG A 959 -6.79 -11.34 -12.74
C ARG A 959 -5.80 -11.88 -13.79
N GLY A 960 -4.99 -12.87 -13.42
CA GLY A 960 -4.02 -13.59 -14.28
C GLY A 960 -2.55 -13.37 -13.89
N SER A 961 -1.69 -14.37 -14.16
CA SER A 961 -0.24 -14.29 -13.92
C SER A 961 0.50 -13.65 -15.10
N LEU A 962 1.61 -12.98 -14.82
CA LEU A 962 2.56 -12.61 -15.87
C LEU A 962 3.29 -13.85 -16.40
N PRO A 963 3.90 -13.77 -17.60
CA PRO A 963 4.68 -14.86 -18.16
C PRO A 963 5.82 -15.31 -17.23
N PRO A 964 6.16 -16.60 -17.19
CA PRO A 964 7.29 -17.09 -16.39
C PRO A 964 8.58 -16.34 -16.71
N GLN A 965 9.39 -16.02 -15.69
CA GLN A 965 10.68 -15.33 -15.89
C GLN A 965 11.58 -16.05 -16.89
N HIS A 966 11.58 -17.38 -16.86
CA HIS A 966 12.37 -18.19 -17.79
C HIS A 966 12.02 -17.90 -19.26
N GLY A 967 10.75 -17.62 -19.58
CA GLY A 967 10.35 -17.21 -20.93
C GLY A 967 11.00 -15.91 -21.39
N LEU A 968 11.21 -14.95 -20.47
CA LEU A 968 11.91 -13.70 -20.76
C LEU A 968 13.43 -13.91 -20.86
N GLU A 969 14.01 -14.86 -20.12
CA GLU A 969 15.41 -15.26 -20.28
C GLU A 969 15.64 -15.82 -21.70
N LEU A 970 14.76 -16.73 -22.16
CA LEU A 970 14.81 -17.31 -23.50
C LEU A 970 14.55 -16.27 -24.59
N LEU A 971 13.57 -15.37 -24.39
CA LEU A 971 13.33 -14.25 -25.31
C LEU A 971 14.57 -13.35 -25.45
N THR A 972 15.31 -13.14 -24.35
CA THR A 972 16.57 -12.38 -24.35
C THR A 972 17.65 -13.10 -25.15
N VAL A 973 17.78 -14.42 -24.98
CA VAL A 973 18.71 -15.23 -25.77
C VAL A 973 18.35 -15.18 -27.25
N TYR A 974 17.07 -15.36 -27.59
CA TYR A 974 16.58 -15.26 -28.97
C TYR A 974 16.90 -13.91 -29.60
N ALA A 975 16.64 -12.80 -28.89
CA ALA A 975 16.93 -11.46 -29.38
C ALA A 975 18.40 -11.29 -29.75
N TRP A 976 19.30 -11.79 -28.89
CA TRP A 976 20.75 -11.74 -29.13
C TRP A 976 21.19 -12.68 -30.26
N GLU A 977 20.63 -13.88 -30.33
CA GLU A 977 20.94 -14.86 -31.39
C GLU A 977 20.53 -14.34 -32.78
N GLN A 978 19.38 -13.67 -32.89
CA GLN A 978 18.91 -13.08 -34.14
C GLN A 978 19.50 -11.69 -34.42
N GLY A 979 19.99 -10.99 -33.40
CA GLY A 979 20.54 -9.65 -33.49
C GLY A 979 22.03 -9.58 -33.89
N GLY A 980 22.68 -10.72 -34.13
CA GLY A 980 24.06 -10.79 -34.64
C GLY A 980 25.09 -11.44 -33.72
N GLN A 981 24.69 -11.94 -32.54
CA GLN A 981 25.54 -12.75 -31.63
C GLN A 981 26.85 -12.09 -31.18
N ASP A 982 26.98 -10.77 -31.23
CA ASP A 982 28.16 -10.08 -30.73
C ASP A 982 28.30 -10.29 -29.22
N SER A 983 29.50 -10.62 -28.73
CA SER A 983 29.78 -10.78 -27.31
C SER A 983 29.98 -9.45 -26.56
N GLN A 984 30.20 -8.34 -27.29
CA GLN A 984 30.50 -7.02 -26.75
C GLN A 984 29.46 -5.94 -27.08
N PHE A 985 28.24 -6.36 -27.40
CA PHE A 985 27.11 -5.50 -27.78
C PHE A 985 26.75 -4.37 -26.80
N ASN A 986 26.02 -3.34 -27.26
CA ASN A 986 25.52 -2.27 -26.41
C ASN A 986 24.33 -2.72 -25.54
N MET A 987 24.40 -2.51 -24.22
CA MET A 987 23.38 -3.00 -23.30
C MET A 987 21.98 -2.40 -23.53
N ALA A 988 21.91 -1.12 -23.91
CA ALA A 988 20.65 -0.44 -24.16
C ALA A 988 19.96 -0.95 -25.43
N GLU A 989 20.71 -1.22 -26.51
CA GLU A 989 20.17 -1.80 -27.74
C GLU A 989 19.58 -3.18 -27.48
N GLY A 990 20.30 -4.04 -26.75
CA GLY A 990 19.82 -5.35 -26.37
C GLY A 990 18.56 -5.28 -25.51
N PHE A 991 18.55 -4.40 -24.51
CA PHE A 991 17.38 -4.22 -23.64
C PHE A 991 16.18 -3.68 -24.43
N ARG A 992 16.39 -2.67 -25.26
CA ARG A 992 15.39 -2.08 -26.15
C ARG A 992 14.79 -3.11 -27.11
N THR A 993 15.61 -4.02 -27.63
CA THR A 993 15.19 -5.12 -28.51
C THR A 993 14.26 -6.09 -27.79
N VAL A 994 14.61 -6.49 -26.57
CA VAL A 994 13.76 -7.39 -25.77
C VAL A 994 12.41 -6.74 -25.47
N LEU A 995 12.39 -5.47 -25.06
CA LEU A 995 11.16 -4.72 -24.84
C LEU A 995 10.30 -4.65 -26.12
N GLU A 996 10.91 -4.50 -27.29
CA GLU A 996 10.18 -4.50 -28.57
C GLU A 996 9.48 -5.83 -28.82
N LEU A 997 10.22 -6.94 -28.70
CA LEU A 997 9.68 -8.29 -28.89
C LEU A 997 8.52 -8.57 -27.92
N VAL A 998 8.61 -8.06 -26.68
CA VAL A 998 7.51 -8.13 -25.71
C VAL A 998 6.28 -7.37 -26.22
N THR A 999 6.42 -6.20 -26.84
CA THR A 999 5.26 -5.48 -27.42
C THR A 999 4.66 -6.21 -28.62
N GLN A 1000 5.49 -6.97 -29.34
CA GLN A 1000 5.11 -7.78 -30.50
C GLN A 1000 4.74 -9.23 -30.13
N TYR A 1001 4.44 -9.52 -28.86
CA TYR A 1001 4.22 -10.88 -28.35
C TYR A 1001 3.26 -11.74 -29.19
N ARG A 1002 2.24 -11.13 -29.81
CA ARG A 1002 1.26 -11.82 -30.67
C ARG A 1002 1.88 -12.46 -31.92
N GLN A 1003 3.09 -12.06 -32.28
CA GLN A 1003 3.82 -12.57 -33.44
C GLN A 1003 4.89 -13.60 -33.03
N LEU A 1004 5.19 -13.77 -31.74
CA LEU A 1004 6.30 -14.63 -31.30
C LEU A 1004 5.99 -16.11 -31.51
N CYS A 1005 6.89 -16.78 -32.23
CA CYS A 1005 6.95 -18.22 -32.40
C CYS A 1005 8.42 -18.68 -32.29
N ILE A 1006 8.88 -18.96 -31.08
CA ILE A 1006 10.29 -19.20 -30.75
C ILE A 1006 10.45 -20.63 -30.23
N TYR A 1007 11.40 -21.37 -30.81
CA TYR A 1007 11.83 -22.69 -30.36
C TYR A 1007 13.25 -22.96 -30.85
N TRP A 1008 13.91 -23.94 -30.23
CA TRP A 1008 15.24 -24.40 -30.60
C TRP A 1008 15.20 -25.89 -30.88
N THR A 1009 16.07 -26.37 -31.78
CA THR A 1009 16.18 -27.79 -32.13
C THR A 1009 17.51 -28.42 -31.67
N ILE A 1010 18.07 -27.86 -30.59
CA ILE A 1010 19.38 -28.26 -30.06
C ILE A 1010 19.27 -29.65 -29.39
N TYR A 1011 18.33 -29.81 -28.45
CA TYR A 1011 18.18 -31.04 -27.68
C TYR A 1011 17.09 -31.98 -28.22
N TYR A 1012 16.04 -31.46 -28.86
CA TYR A 1012 15.02 -32.23 -29.57
C TYR A 1012 14.87 -31.71 -31.00
N ASN A 1013 14.43 -32.54 -31.94
CA ASN A 1013 14.30 -32.16 -33.35
C ASN A 1013 13.18 -32.95 -34.05
N THR A 1014 13.13 -32.88 -35.38
CA THR A 1014 12.12 -33.53 -36.21
C THR A 1014 12.59 -34.86 -36.80
N GLU A 1015 13.67 -35.47 -36.31
CA GLU A 1015 14.17 -36.77 -36.80
C GLU A 1015 13.24 -37.92 -36.36
N ASP A 1016 12.74 -37.87 -35.13
CA ASP A 1016 11.74 -38.81 -34.62
C ASP A 1016 10.33 -38.35 -34.97
N LYS A 1017 9.51 -39.27 -35.51
CA LYS A 1017 8.17 -38.95 -35.99
C LYS A 1017 7.24 -38.46 -34.87
N ILE A 1018 7.33 -39.04 -33.67
CA ILE A 1018 6.48 -38.68 -32.53
C ILE A 1018 6.80 -37.26 -32.08
N VAL A 1019 8.09 -36.94 -31.97
CA VAL A 1019 8.56 -35.59 -31.61
C VAL A 1019 8.19 -34.59 -32.71
N GLN A 1020 8.38 -34.94 -33.98
CA GLN A 1020 8.02 -34.09 -35.11
C GLN A 1020 6.54 -33.73 -35.11
N ASP A 1021 5.66 -34.72 -34.98
CA ASP A 1021 4.21 -34.49 -35.01
C ASP A 1021 3.76 -33.67 -33.79
N PHE A 1022 4.35 -33.91 -32.62
CA PHE A 1022 4.11 -33.09 -31.43
C PHE A 1022 4.58 -31.64 -31.58
N LEU A 1023 5.75 -31.39 -32.16
CA LEU A 1023 6.24 -30.03 -32.42
C LEU A 1023 5.31 -29.28 -33.37
N LYS A 1024 4.82 -29.93 -34.44
CA LYS A 1024 3.81 -29.33 -35.33
C LYS A 1024 2.56 -28.91 -34.56
N LEU A 1025 2.08 -29.75 -33.64
CA LEU A 1025 0.93 -29.43 -32.79
C LEU A 1025 1.22 -28.24 -31.85
N GLN A 1026 2.41 -28.18 -31.25
CA GLN A 1026 2.79 -27.04 -30.39
C GLN A 1026 2.87 -25.73 -31.18
N LEU A 1027 3.44 -25.76 -32.38
CA LEU A 1027 3.63 -24.58 -33.23
C LEU A 1027 2.32 -24.05 -33.85
N GLN A 1028 1.25 -24.86 -33.85
CA GLN A 1028 -0.10 -24.43 -34.26
C GLN A 1028 -0.90 -23.76 -33.13
N LYS A 1029 -0.39 -23.73 -31.90
CA LYS A 1029 -1.09 -23.10 -30.76
C LYS A 1029 -1.17 -21.57 -30.89
N PRO A 1030 -2.07 -20.91 -30.14
CA PRO A 1030 -2.11 -19.45 -30.10
C PRO A 1030 -0.78 -18.86 -29.59
N ARG A 1031 -0.29 -17.84 -30.31
CA ARG A 1031 0.91 -17.07 -29.93
C ARG A 1031 0.67 -16.22 -28.67
N PRO A 1032 1.71 -15.93 -27.86
CA PRO A 1032 3.13 -16.24 -28.09
C PRO A 1032 3.43 -17.71 -27.83
N ILE A 1033 4.27 -18.29 -28.67
CA ILE A 1033 4.87 -19.61 -28.46
C ILE A 1033 6.35 -19.40 -28.14
N ILE A 1034 6.78 -19.84 -26.96
CA ILE A 1034 8.19 -19.87 -26.56
C ILE A 1034 8.44 -21.24 -25.95
N LEU A 1035 8.94 -22.19 -26.75
CA LEU A 1035 9.23 -23.54 -26.29
C LEU A 1035 10.55 -23.55 -25.54
N ASP A 1036 10.58 -24.19 -24.38
CA ASP A 1036 11.81 -24.45 -23.64
C ASP A 1036 12.77 -25.26 -24.52
N PRO A 1037 14.04 -24.85 -24.70
CA PRO A 1037 15.01 -25.59 -25.50
C PRO A 1037 15.29 -27.00 -24.98
N ALA A 1038 15.05 -27.26 -23.68
CA ALA A 1038 15.30 -28.54 -23.03
C ALA A 1038 14.06 -29.45 -22.92
N ASP A 1039 12.85 -28.88 -22.96
CA ASP A 1039 11.57 -29.59 -22.81
C ASP A 1039 10.57 -29.14 -23.89
N PRO A 1040 10.29 -29.95 -24.93
CA PRO A 1040 9.39 -29.57 -26.02
C PRO A 1040 7.93 -29.42 -25.59
N THR A 1041 7.57 -29.89 -24.39
CA THR A 1041 6.22 -29.77 -23.81
C THR A 1041 6.00 -28.45 -23.08
N GLY A 1042 7.10 -27.77 -22.69
CA GLY A 1042 7.10 -26.53 -21.92
C GLY A 1042 6.95 -25.29 -22.80
N ASN A 1043 5.72 -24.95 -23.20
CA ASN A 1043 5.45 -23.65 -23.82
C ASN A 1043 5.31 -22.54 -22.76
N LEU A 1044 6.35 -21.70 -22.62
CA LEU A 1044 6.43 -20.61 -21.66
C LEU A 1044 5.67 -19.34 -22.08
N GLY A 1045 5.10 -19.32 -23.29
CA GLY A 1045 4.31 -18.20 -23.79
C GLY A 1045 2.81 -18.29 -23.47
N HIS A 1046 2.28 -19.48 -23.22
CA HIS A 1046 0.84 -19.74 -23.15
C HIS A 1046 0.15 -19.22 -21.87
N ASN A 1047 -1.13 -18.82 -21.97
CA ASN A 1047 -2.02 -18.43 -20.85
C ASN A 1047 -1.47 -17.36 -19.88
N ALA A 1048 -0.58 -16.49 -20.34
CA ALA A 1048 0.02 -15.44 -19.53
C ALA A 1048 -0.35 -14.02 -19.98
N ARG A 1049 -0.32 -13.06 -19.05
CA ARG A 1049 -0.65 -11.64 -19.28
C ARG A 1049 0.46 -10.86 -19.98
N TRP A 1050 0.83 -11.29 -21.18
CA TRP A 1050 1.78 -10.58 -22.06
C TRP A 1050 1.31 -9.18 -22.44
N ASP A 1051 0.00 -8.97 -22.52
CA ASP A 1051 -0.61 -7.65 -22.74
C ASP A 1051 -0.21 -6.61 -21.67
N LEU A 1052 -0.07 -7.03 -20.41
CA LEU A 1052 0.39 -6.17 -19.33
C LEU A 1052 1.86 -5.82 -19.53
N LEU A 1053 2.71 -6.82 -19.77
CA LEU A 1053 4.13 -6.60 -20.04
C LEU A 1053 4.36 -5.73 -21.28
N ALA A 1054 3.55 -5.88 -22.33
CA ALA A 1054 3.63 -5.07 -23.54
C ALA A 1054 3.38 -3.57 -23.25
N ARG A 1055 2.41 -3.25 -22.39
CA ARG A 1055 2.15 -1.85 -21.98
C ARG A 1055 3.32 -1.27 -21.18
N GLU A 1056 3.84 -2.03 -20.22
CA GLU A 1056 5.00 -1.62 -19.43
C GLU A 1056 6.26 -1.50 -20.29
N ALA A 1057 6.44 -2.37 -21.26
CA ALA A 1057 7.54 -2.31 -22.22
C ALA A 1057 7.43 -1.04 -23.07
N ALA A 1058 6.25 -0.71 -23.59
CA ALA A 1058 6.01 0.53 -24.33
C ALA A 1058 6.35 1.79 -23.51
N ALA A 1059 5.98 1.83 -22.23
CA ALA A 1059 6.34 2.93 -21.34
C ALA A 1059 7.87 2.98 -21.08
N CYS A 1060 8.50 1.83 -20.85
CA CYS A 1060 9.93 1.72 -20.57
C CYS A 1060 10.80 2.11 -21.79
N MET A 1061 10.35 1.82 -23.02
CA MET A 1061 11.06 2.23 -24.24
C MET A 1061 11.15 3.75 -24.43
N SER A 1062 10.24 4.51 -23.80
CA SER A 1062 10.27 5.98 -23.79
C SER A 1062 11.07 6.56 -22.60
N SER A 1063 11.65 5.70 -21.76
CA SER A 1063 12.40 6.10 -20.56
C SER A 1063 13.90 6.24 -20.84
N LEU A 1064 14.65 6.87 -19.92
CA LEU A 1064 16.07 7.22 -20.14
C LEU A 1064 16.98 6.02 -20.41
N CYS A 1065 16.63 4.83 -19.90
CA CYS A 1065 17.36 3.59 -20.18
C CYS A 1065 17.32 3.19 -21.66
N CYS A 1066 16.39 3.75 -22.44
CA CYS A 1066 16.21 3.51 -23.87
C CYS A 1066 16.41 4.79 -24.70
N THR A 1067 17.01 5.84 -24.13
CA THR A 1067 17.24 7.11 -24.81
C THR A 1067 18.74 7.43 -24.85
N GLY A 1068 19.25 7.77 -26.03
CA GLY A 1068 20.63 8.17 -26.28
C GLY A 1068 20.99 9.51 -25.62
N LYS A 1069 22.28 9.86 -25.67
CA LYS A 1069 22.83 11.07 -25.02
C LYS A 1069 22.23 12.37 -25.56
N ASP A 1070 21.79 12.36 -26.81
CA ASP A 1070 21.18 13.46 -27.55
C ASP A 1070 19.64 13.49 -27.41
N GLY A 1071 19.05 12.55 -26.66
CA GLY A 1071 17.61 12.43 -26.52
C GLY A 1071 16.94 11.57 -27.59
N THR A 1072 17.69 10.97 -28.52
CA THR A 1072 17.13 10.09 -29.56
C THR A 1072 16.78 8.71 -28.98
N PRO A 1073 15.72 8.03 -29.47
CA PRO A 1073 15.45 6.66 -29.06
C PRO A 1073 16.57 5.71 -29.49
N VAL A 1074 17.04 4.87 -28.56
CA VAL A 1074 17.97 3.79 -28.86
C VAL A 1074 17.33 2.86 -29.88
N GLN A 1075 18.09 2.48 -30.91
CA GLN A 1075 17.60 1.59 -31.96
C GLN A 1075 17.68 0.13 -31.48
N PRO A 1076 16.64 -0.68 -31.74
CA PRO A 1076 16.71 -2.12 -31.50
C PRO A 1076 17.64 -2.80 -32.51
N TRP A 1077 18.09 -4.02 -32.20
CA TRP A 1077 18.73 -4.88 -33.18
C TRP A 1077 17.75 -5.27 -34.30
N PRO A 1078 18.25 -5.54 -35.52
CA PRO A 1078 17.42 -5.97 -36.63
C PRO A 1078 17.00 -7.45 -36.48
N VAL A 1079 16.15 -7.74 -35.50
CA VAL A 1079 15.65 -9.08 -35.21
C VAL A 1079 14.45 -9.37 -36.12
N LYS A 1080 14.53 -10.46 -36.89
CA LYS A 1080 13.34 -11.00 -37.58
C LYS A 1080 12.41 -11.62 -36.54
N VAL A 1081 11.15 -11.19 -36.52
CA VAL A 1081 10.13 -11.89 -35.75
C VAL A 1081 9.91 -13.23 -36.45
N ALA A 1082 10.17 -14.36 -35.77
CA ALA A 1082 9.96 -15.67 -36.34
C ALA A 1082 8.47 -15.83 -36.69
N VAL A 1083 8.17 -15.79 -37.99
CA VAL A 1083 6.82 -15.99 -38.55
C VAL A 1083 6.49 -17.46 -38.53
#